data_AF-H3GHQ9-F1
#
_entry.id   AF-H3GHQ9-F1
#
_cell.length_a   1.000
_cell.length_b   1.000
_cell.length_c   1.000
_cell.angle_alpha   90.00
_cell.angle_beta   90.00
_cell.angle_gamma   90.00
#
_symmetry.space_group_name_H-M   'P 1'
#
loop_
_entity.id
_entity.type
_entity.pdbx_description
1 polymer ?
#
loop_
_entity_poly.entity_id
_entity_poly.type
_entity_poly.pdbx_seq_one_letter_code
_entity_poly.pdbx_strand_id
1 'polypeptide(L)'
;MLVDGPCSQAIFSDEFQLSADFDQSDGAKSFTVQVPGPHSIILQVHLPHGYPSTDAPVAVVNESLGLTNAQRDQITGKLDTIFDRSNGQVCLYEWIADVREVHATRQTVKEQPQSECAIAATVPRPVQQDDTASFASDPHTLRPRTRTAQAVRDRAREAKLTPLIFHGGTIVDRKSVFQGHACPISSVGDVRSFLAVLLDDRKLSRACHNMLAYRITGDFTIKDNDEDREDGAGSKMLHLMELTKAENVAVVVTRWCGGIHLGPDRFKHINACAREALEGGGFIDVSLLPQSRKKHKKQAPHYRNDFEGVPYDYKHFQICRRGISSSSCRQWDEVRPHIHAGEHRNALLSLPHTVSVIGAPMTYGQPLLGTDGGPDLLREAGLHKTLVDLGWSVEETGNLNFVAPTRNDPTLDRRYGKAKQCFPVGNGTKQLYQVFQQKAGEGKLCLVLGGDHTIGAGSLAGLLSVHPDAGVIWVDAHADINTPTDSDSGNMHGMPIAFLMDGMVDSSKIPGFEWLVNGPTMKPDQLVYVGLRDVDNFERRVIREKGIKAFTMQDVDRYGIGKTMEMALDHLCGKKQRPLHMSYDIDAVDPLVAPSTGTRVRGGLTWREAHYVAEAVAETNMLVGLDMVEVNPMLAPGNGAQITVDMALLLISSALGNRIL
;
A
#
# COMPACT_ATOMS: atom_id res chain seq x y z
N MET A 1 14.00 39.86 -1.49
CA MET A 1 12.73 39.76 -2.25
C MET A 1 12.68 38.48 -3.10
N LEU A 2 12.91 37.32 -2.47
CA LEU A 2 12.80 35.99 -3.11
C LEU A 2 11.90 35.08 -2.28
N VAL A 3 10.89 35.66 -1.64
CA VAL A 3 9.82 34.86 -1.00
C VAL A 3 8.42 35.25 -1.46
N ASP A 4 8.28 36.26 -2.33
CA ASP A 4 7.00 36.62 -2.95
C ASP A 4 7.06 36.57 -4.48
N GLY A 5 7.86 35.65 -5.05
CA GLY A 5 8.00 35.48 -6.49
C GLY A 5 7.89 34.01 -6.92
N PRO A 6 7.18 33.70 -8.02
CA PRO A 6 6.78 32.33 -8.42
C PRO A 6 7.93 31.45 -8.95
N CYS A 7 9.19 31.81 -8.70
CA CYS A 7 10.35 31.13 -9.27
C CYS A 7 10.98 30.08 -8.33
N SER A 8 10.73 30.12 -7.02
CA SER A 8 11.14 29.06 -6.08
C SER A 8 10.10 27.93 -5.93
N GLN A 9 8.84 28.19 -6.29
CA GLN A 9 7.76 27.19 -6.36
C GLN A 9 7.84 26.30 -7.62
N ALA A 10 8.69 26.63 -8.59
CA ALA A 10 8.63 26.07 -9.93
C ALA A 10 9.55 24.85 -10.17
N ILE A 11 10.34 24.41 -9.18
CA ILE A 11 11.32 23.34 -9.42
C ILE A 11 11.11 22.11 -8.51
N PHE A 12 10.56 22.26 -7.29
CA PHE A 12 10.20 21.12 -6.41
C PHE A 12 8.99 21.43 -5.51
N SER A 13 7.81 21.71 -6.09
CA SER A 13 6.60 22.08 -5.32
C SER A 13 6.14 21.01 -4.32
N ASP A 14 6.52 19.75 -4.55
CA ASP A 14 5.99 18.60 -3.80
C ASP A 14 6.98 18.07 -2.75
N GLU A 15 8.23 18.56 -2.74
CA GLU A 15 9.28 18.18 -1.77
C GLU A 15 9.49 19.24 -0.67
N PHE A 16 8.88 20.42 -0.83
CA PHE A 16 8.87 21.50 0.15
C PHE A 16 7.46 21.67 0.71
N GLN A 17 7.18 21.03 1.84
CA GLN A 17 5.98 21.40 2.59
C GLN A 17 6.30 22.65 3.41
N LEU A 18 5.82 23.80 2.94
CA LEU A 18 5.67 24.98 3.79
C LEU A 18 4.58 24.67 4.82
N SER A 19 4.96 24.58 6.09
CA SER A 19 3.98 24.49 7.17
C SER A 19 3.18 25.80 7.17
N ALA A 20 1.87 25.71 6.96
CA ALA A 20 0.98 26.86 6.87
C ALA A 20 0.86 27.69 8.17
N ASP A 21 1.51 27.28 9.26
CA ASP A 21 1.24 27.80 10.61
C ASP A 21 2.35 28.66 11.24
N PHE A 22 3.42 29.04 10.54
CA PHE A 22 4.49 29.84 11.17
C PHE A 22 5.13 30.88 10.24
N ASP A 23 4.41 31.98 9.96
CA ASP A 23 5.08 33.28 9.93
C ASP A 23 5.18 33.75 11.39
N GLN A 24 6.33 33.51 12.03
CA GLN A 24 6.62 34.15 13.31
C GLN A 24 6.81 35.65 13.08
N SER A 25 6.38 36.48 14.03
CA SER A 25 6.39 37.95 13.95
C SER A 25 7.78 38.61 13.73
N ASP A 26 8.85 37.82 13.71
CA ASP A 26 10.25 38.23 13.48
C ASP A 26 10.76 37.94 12.05
N GLY A 27 9.92 37.43 11.14
CA GLY A 27 10.25 37.29 9.72
C GLY A 27 11.14 36.10 9.33
N ALA A 28 11.33 35.13 10.23
CA ALA A 28 12.01 33.86 9.97
C ALA A 28 11.05 32.80 9.40
N LYS A 29 11.54 31.93 8.50
CA LYS A 29 10.70 30.96 7.74
C LYS A 29 11.16 29.54 7.95
N SER A 30 10.23 28.61 8.18
CA SER A 30 10.56 27.19 8.36
C SER A 30 9.85 26.33 7.32
N PHE A 31 10.51 25.29 6.84
CA PHE A 31 9.93 24.30 5.92
C PHE A 31 10.52 22.92 6.18
N THR A 32 9.79 21.90 5.75
CA THR A 32 10.22 20.51 5.89
C THR A 32 10.65 19.98 4.53
N VAL A 33 11.80 19.31 4.49
CA VAL A 33 12.35 18.64 3.32
C VAL A 33 12.41 17.15 3.57
N GLN A 34 11.78 16.38 2.70
CA GLN A 34 11.90 14.93 2.73
C GLN A 34 13.02 14.47 1.79
N VAL A 35 13.96 13.72 2.34
CA VAL A 35 15.07 13.09 1.63
C VAL A 35 14.80 11.59 1.55
N PRO A 36 14.25 11.11 0.42
CA PRO A 36 13.93 9.70 0.23
C PRO A 36 15.21 8.86 0.11
N GLY A 37 15.17 7.65 0.67
CA GLY A 37 16.31 6.73 0.71
C GLY A 37 16.08 5.61 1.73
N PRO A 38 17.01 4.65 1.87
CA PRO A 38 16.93 3.58 2.88
C PRO A 38 16.72 4.12 4.30
N HIS A 39 17.10 5.39 4.50
CA HIS A 39 16.94 6.06 5.78
C HIS A 39 15.81 7.08 5.90
N SER A 40 15.00 7.31 4.85
CA SER A 40 13.86 8.25 4.80
C SER A 40 13.99 9.42 5.78
N ILE A 41 14.79 10.41 5.41
CA ILE A 41 15.24 11.47 6.32
C ILE A 41 14.36 12.70 6.10
N ILE A 42 13.71 13.18 7.13
CA ILE A 42 12.94 14.42 7.11
C ILE A 42 13.75 15.51 7.81
N LEU A 43 14.15 16.53 7.07
CA LEU A 43 14.86 17.70 7.58
C LEU A 43 13.88 18.85 7.77
N GLN A 44 13.71 19.33 8.99
CA GLN A 44 13.07 20.61 9.24
C GLN A 44 14.13 21.70 9.18
N VAL A 45 13.98 22.64 8.24
CA VAL A 45 14.95 23.72 7.99
C VAL A 45 14.34 25.06 8.34
N HIS A 46 15.05 25.83 9.15
CA HIS A 46 14.69 27.17 9.60
C HIS A 46 15.63 28.20 8.96
N LEU A 47 15.06 29.21 8.30
CA LEU A 47 15.76 30.32 7.68
C LEU A 47 15.63 31.56 8.57
N PRO A 48 16.71 32.00 9.24
CA PRO A 48 16.70 33.26 9.96
C PRO A 48 16.59 34.44 8.99
N HIS A 49 16.16 35.60 9.50
CA HIS A 49 15.91 36.80 8.69
C HIS A 49 17.16 37.28 7.91
N GLY A 50 18.37 37.03 8.41
CA GLY A 50 19.62 37.39 7.75
C GLY A 50 20.14 36.40 6.70
N TYR A 51 19.47 35.26 6.47
CA TYR A 51 19.86 34.30 5.43
C TYR A 51 19.60 34.84 4.00
N PRO A 52 20.47 34.57 3.00
CA PRO A 52 21.72 33.82 3.08
C PRO A 52 22.96 34.63 3.48
N SER A 53 22.81 35.93 3.70
CA SER A 53 23.93 36.89 3.70
C SER A 53 24.68 37.00 5.04
N THR A 54 24.00 36.86 6.18
CA THR A 54 24.59 37.08 7.52
C THR A 54 24.38 35.92 8.49
N ASP A 55 23.27 35.18 8.38
CA ASP A 55 22.89 34.14 9.33
C ASP A 55 22.70 32.78 8.65
N ALA A 56 23.23 31.71 9.25
CA ALA A 56 23.14 30.35 8.74
C ALA A 56 21.71 29.79 8.87
N PRO A 57 21.21 29.01 7.87
CA PRO A 57 20.00 28.25 8.07
C PRO A 57 20.25 27.18 9.13
N VAL A 58 19.20 26.77 9.86
CA VAL A 58 19.28 25.76 10.92
C VAL A 58 18.48 24.54 10.50
N ALA A 59 19.12 23.37 10.36
CA ALA A 59 18.45 22.13 10.00
C ALA A 59 18.39 21.14 11.17
N VAL A 60 17.22 20.53 11.35
CA VAL A 60 16.97 19.48 12.34
C VAL A 60 16.44 18.23 11.63
N VAL A 61 17.02 17.07 11.91
CA VAL A 61 16.50 15.79 11.40
C VAL A 61 15.28 15.38 12.25
N ASN A 62 14.08 15.58 11.73
CA ASN A 62 12.80 15.35 12.41
C ASN A 62 12.36 13.88 12.38
N GLU A 63 12.56 13.19 11.24
CA GLU A 63 12.34 11.75 11.08
C GLU A 63 13.50 11.15 10.32
N SER A 64 13.92 9.93 10.66
CA SER A 64 14.95 9.20 9.90
C SER A 64 14.94 7.74 10.27
N LEU A 65 14.51 6.90 9.34
CA LEU A 65 14.52 5.45 9.45
C LEU A 65 15.97 4.94 9.49
N GLY A 66 16.41 4.34 10.59
CA GLY A 66 17.72 3.68 10.63
C GLY A 66 18.98 4.57 10.51
N LEU A 67 18.86 5.91 10.49
CA LEU A 67 20.03 6.76 10.78
C LEU A 67 20.42 6.63 12.25
N THR A 68 21.72 6.53 12.48
CA THR A 68 22.30 6.66 13.83
C THR A 68 22.38 8.12 14.27
N ASN A 69 22.45 8.39 15.58
CA ASN A 69 22.66 9.76 16.07
C ASN A 69 23.97 10.36 15.54
N ALA A 70 25.04 9.57 15.41
CA ALA A 70 26.29 10.03 14.84
C ALA A 70 26.16 10.44 13.35
N GLN A 71 25.32 9.75 12.58
CA GLN A 71 25.02 10.14 11.20
C GLN A 71 24.12 11.38 11.16
N ARG A 72 23.21 11.58 12.11
CA ARG A 72 22.44 12.84 12.23
C ARG A 72 23.35 14.01 12.57
N ASP A 73 24.24 13.85 13.54
CA ASP A 73 25.23 14.87 13.91
C ASP A 73 26.22 15.13 12.76
N GLN A 74 26.58 14.10 11.99
CA GLN A 74 27.39 14.23 10.77
C GLN A 74 26.66 14.97 9.66
N ILE A 75 25.35 14.70 9.47
CA ILE A 75 24.50 15.45 8.55
C ILE A 75 24.49 16.91 8.98
N THR A 76 24.06 17.22 10.20
CA THR A 76 23.97 18.61 10.69
C THR A 76 25.32 19.33 10.61
N GLY A 77 26.43 18.72 11.05
CA GLY A 77 27.75 19.34 10.98
C GLY A 77 28.27 19.54 9.54
N LYS A 78 27.90 18.65 8.60
CA LYS A 78 28.17 18.87 7.18
C LYS A 78 27.34 20.01 6.62
N LEU A 79 26.06 20.11 6.95
CA LEU A 79 25.19 21.20 6.51
C LEU A 79 25.78 22.57 6.93
N ASP A 80 26.26 22.68 8.16
CA ASP A 80 26.97 23.88 8.64
C ASP A 80 28.21 24.20 7.79
N THR A 81 29.02 23.18 7.47
CA THR A 81 30.21 23.33 6.60
C THR A 81 29.84 23.76 5.18
N ILE A 82 28.69 23.30 4.65
CA ILE A 82 28.19 23.68 3.33
C ILE A 82 27.73 25.15 3.29
N PHE A 83 27.22 25.67 4.42
CA PHE A 83 26.91 27.09 4.53
C PHE A 83 28.18 27.95 4.59
N ASP A 84 29.18 27.57 5.39
CA ASP A 84 30.43 28.33 5.52
C ASP A 84 31.15 28.50 4.17
N ARG A 85 31.10 27.49 3.31
CA ARG A 85 31.68 27.55 1.95
C ARG A 85 30.83 28.34 0.93
N SER A 86 29.54 28.55 1.19
CA SER A 86 28.65 29.26 0.25
C SER A 86 28.85 30.78 0.27
N ASN A 87 29.59 31.31 1.25
CA ASN A 87 30.05 32.69 1.34
C ASN A 87 28.95 33.75 1.08
N GLY A 88 27.81 33.59 1.76
CA GLY A 88 26.66 34.51 1.65
C GLY A 88 25.68 34.18 0.52
N GLN A 89 25.85 33.05 -0.18
CA GLN A 89 24.95 32.57 -1.23
C GLN A 89 24.03 31.44 -0.75
N VAL A 90 22.92 31.22 -1.47
CA VAL A 90 21.89 30.22 -1.14
C VAL A 90 22.46 28.80 -1.27
N CYS A 91 22.39 27.99 -0.21
CA CYS A 91 23.00 26.65 -0.13
C CYS A 91 22.03 25.47 0.08
N LEU A 92 20.72 25.73 0.17
CA LEU A 92 19.70 24.72 0.50
C LEU A 92 19.64 23.54 -0.47
N TYR A 93 19.88 23.78 -1.77
CA TYR A 93 19.91 22.69 -2.75
C TYR A 93 21.09 21.75 -2.50
N GLU A 94 22.24 22.31 -2.16
CA GLU A 94 23.46 21.56 -1.90
C GLU A 94 23.38 20.78 -0.57
N TRP A 95 22.68 21.33 0.42
CA TRP A 95 22.30 20.62 1.65
C TRP A 95 21.53 19.34 1.35
N ILE A 96 20.52 19.43 0.49
CA ILE A 96 19.65 18.30 0.13
C ILE A 96 20.42 17.26 -0.69
N ALA A 97 21.24 17.71 -1.65
CA ALA A 97 22.06 16.84 -2.47
C ALA A 97 23.10 16.06 -1.65
N ASP A 98 23.79 16.69 -0.69
CA ASP A 98 24.78 15.99 0.15
C ASP A 98 24.12 14.94 1.05
N VAL A 99 22.97 15.26 1.66
CA VAL A 99 22.22 14.28 2.48
C VAL A 99 21.73 13.11 1.63
N ARG A 100 21.30 13.36 0.38
CA ARG A 100 20.95 12.31 -0.60
C ARG A 100 22.16 11.46 -0.97
N GLU A 101 23.29 12.06 -1.33
CA GLU A 101 24.45 11.33 -1.85
C GLU A 101 25.13 10.47 -0.78
N VAL A 102 25.23 10.98 0.46
CA VAL A 102 25.99 10.33 1.54
C VAL A 102 25.15 9.30 2.28
N HIS A 103 23.84 9.54 2.41
CA HIS A 103 22.96 8.75 3.25
C HIS A 103 21.81 8.06 2.50
N ALA A 104 21.64 8.30 1.19
CA ALA A 104 20.65 7.59 0.38
C ALA A 104 21.22 6.47 -0.53
N THR A 105 22.54 6.21 -0.54
CA THR A 105 23.12 5.11 -1.35
C THR A 105 24.22 4.29 -0.67
N ARG A 106 24.05 2.94 -0.60
CA ARG A 106 25.16 2.01 -0.93
C ARG A 106 24.73 0.59 -1.31
N GLN A 107 25.42 0.10 -2.35
CA GLN A 107 25.37 -1.22 -2.98
C GLN A 107 25.78 -2.37 -2.05
N THR A 108 25.18 -3.54 -2.27
CA THR A 108 25.54 -4.84 -1.67
C THR A 108 26.83 -5.39 -2.27
N VAL A 109 27.79 -5.78 -1.42
CA VAL A 109 28.84 -6.75 -1.78
C VAL A 109 28.35 -8.13 -1.34
N LYS A 110 28.34 -9.07 -2.30
CA LYS A 110 28.00 -10.50 -2.15
C LYS A 110 29.04 -11.22 -1.28
N GLU A 111 28.59 -12.13 -0.40
CA GLU A 111 29.34 -13.36 -0.08
C GLU A 111 28.36 -14.55 0.10
N GLN A 112 28.79 -15.71 -0.44
CA GLN A 112 28.05 -16.96 -0.64
C GLN A 112 28.19 -17.94 0.54
N PRO A 113 27.42 -19.05 0.58
CA PRO A 113 27.09 -19.81 1.80
C PRO A 113 27.96 -21.06 2.02
N GLN A 114 28.24 -21.45 3.27
CA GLN A 114 28.64 -22.83 3.60
C GLN A 114 28.18 -23.34 5.00
N SER A 115 27.38 -24.41 4.93
CA SER A 115 27.35 -25.68 5.70
C SER A 115 27.35 -25.75 7.25
N GLU A 116 26.24 -26.33 7.75
CA GLU A 116 26.05 -27.38 8.77
C GLU A 116 27.03 -27.63 9.95
N CYS A 117 26.46 -27.54 11.16
CA CYS A 117 26.38 -28.51 12.28
C CYS A 117 27.63 -29.30 12.77
N ALA A 118 28.06 -29.08 14.03
CA ALA A 118 28.58 -30.12 14.95
C ALA A 118 28.73 -29.64 16.42
N ILE A 119 28.75 -30.61 17.35
CA ILE A 119 28.55 -30.54 18.80
C ILE A 119 29.90 -30.74 19.55
N ALA A 120 30.13 -30.09 20.71
CA ALA A 120 30.66 -30.65 21.98
C ALA A 120 31.73 -29.85 22.79
N ALA A 121 31.42 -29.66 24.09
CA ALA A 121 32.21 -29.82 25.35
C ALA A 121 33.49 -29.02 25.75
N THR A 122 33.30 -28.13 26.75
CA THR A 122 33.95 -27.89 28.09
C THR A 122 35.48 -27.88 28.44
N VAL A 123 35.85 -26.83 29.23
CA VAL A 123 36.89 -26.58 30.32
C VAL A 123 38.36 -26.10 29.99
N PRO A 124 39.17 -25.46 30.92
CA PRO A 124 39.46 -24.00 30.95
C PRO A 124 40.96 -23.52 31.06
N ARG A 125 41.20 -22.18 30.98
CA ARG A 125 42.40 -21.32 31.32
C ARG A 125 43.57 -21.24 30.29
N PRO A 126 44.50 -20.23 30.30
CA PRO A 126 44.60 -18.93 31.03
C PRO A 126 44.88 -17.68 30.11
N VAL A 127 45.12 -16.50 30.71
CA VAL A 127 45.17 -15.14 30.11
C VAL A 127 46.61 -14.66 29.77
N GLN A 128 46.82 -14.06 28.58
CA GLN A 128 47.62 -12.83 28.27
C GLN A 128 47.60 -12.52 26.74
N GLN A 129 46.97 -11.39 26.32
CA GLN A 129 47.55 -10.14 25.73
C GLN A 129 48.34 -10.32 24.42
N ASP A 130 48.09 -9.62 23.31
CA ASP A 130 47.19 -8.54 22.89
C ASP A 130 46.95 -8.75 21.39
N ASP A 131 45.76 -8.46 20.87
CA ASP A 131 45.60 -7.92 19.52
C ASP A 131 44.23 -7.25 19.36
N THR A 132 44.30 -6.02 18.87
CA THR A 132 43.23 -5.05 18.66
C THR A 132 42.18 -5.56 17.68
N ALA A 133 40.98 -5.86 18.16
CA ALA A 133 39.78 -6.02 17.34
C ALA A 133 38.68 -5.06 17.81
N SER A 134 38.32 -4.17 16.89
CA SER A 134 37.24 -3.18 16.92
C SER A 134 35.91 -3.76 17.41
N PHE A 135 35.41 -3.27 18.54
CA PHE A 135 34.05 -3.50 19.03
C PHE A 135 33.09 -2.48 18.41
N ALA A 136 32.55 -2.82 17.23
CA ALA A 136 31.54 -2.03 16.55
C ALA A 136 30.22 -1.96 17.36
N SER A 137 29.71 -0.73 17.50
CA SER A 137 28.41 -0.36 18.04
C SER A 137 27.26 -0.95 17.21
N ASP A 138 26.29 -1.55 17.88
CA ASP A 138 25.04 -2.04 17.29
C ASP A 138 24.08 -0.86 17.03
N PRO A 139 23.67 -0.59 15.77
CA PRO A 139 22.88 0.57 15.40
C PRO A 139 21.35 0.37 15.46
N HIS A 140 20.84 -0.77 15.95
CA HIS A 140 19.43 -1.17 15.78
C HIS A 140 18.49 -1.04 17.01
N THR A 141 18.86 -0.34 18.09
CA THR A 141 17.95 -0.21 19.25
C THR A 141 18.00 1.17 19.90
N LEU A 142 16.90 1.64 20.52
CA LEU A 142 16.87 2.82 21.40
C LEU A 142 17.72 2.64 22.67
N ARG A 143 18.40 1.49 22.83
CA ARG A 143 19.27 1.18 23.94
C ARG A 143 20.68 1.70 23.68
N PRO A 144 21.24 2.52 24.58
CA PRO A 144 22.69 2.58 24.69
C PRO A 144 23.17 1.25 25.29
N ARG A 145 24.19 0.62 24.69
CA ARG A 145 24.92 -0.47 25.37
C ARG A 145 25.39 0.05 26.74
N THR A 146 25.35 -0.80 27.76
CA THR A 146 25.45 -0.48 29.21
C THR A 146 26.71 0.30 29.64
N ARG A 147 27.66 0.57 28.72
CA ARG A 147 28.84 1.43 28.93
C ARG A 147 28.78 2.79 28.21
N THR A 148 28.01 2.97 27.15
CA THR A 148 27.83 4.27 26.45
C THR A 148 26.64 5.07 27.01
N ALA A 149 25.68 4.44 27.69
CA ALA A 149 24.58 5.12 28.38
C ALA A 149 25.09 6.12 29.42
N GLN A 150 26.18 5.77 30.13
CA GLN A 150 26.78 6.57 31.19
C GLN A 150 27.40 7.89 30.71
N ALA A 151 27.75 8.00 29.43
CA ALA A 151 28.45 9.16 28.87
C ALA A 151 27.52 10.31 28.43
N VAL A 152 26.21 10.04 28.29
CA VAL A 152 25.20 11.01 27.81
C VAL A 152 24.07 11.18 28.84
N ARG A 153 24.29 10.77 30.10
CA ARG A 153 23.28 10.87 31.17
C ARG A 153 23.02 12.32 31.54
N ASP A 154 21.77 12.74 31.40
CA ASP A 154 21.28 13.96 32.02
C ASP A 154 20.86 13.66 33.46
N ARG A 155 21.84 13.65 34.36
CA ARG A 155 21.64 13.31 35.79
C ARG A 155 20.62 14.23 36.48
N ALA A 156 20.49 15.47 36.04
CA ALA A 156 19.53 16.42 36.60
C ALA A 156 18.09 16.04 36.19
N ARG A 157 17.87 15.71 34.92
CA ARG A 157 16.58 15.22 34.43
C ARG A 157 16.21 13.86 35.01
N GLU A 158 17.17 12.94 35.12
CA GLU A 158 16.97 11.63 35.76
C GLU A 158 16.54 11.77 37.23
N ALA A 159 17.19 12.65 38.00
CA ALA A 159 16.83 12.90 39.40
C ALA A 159 15.41 13.47 39.54
N LYS A 160 14.95 14.26 38.55
CA LYS A 160 13.59 14.80 38.50
C LYS A 160 12.53 13.75 38.15
N LEU A 161 12.85 12.82 37.25
CA LEU A 161 11.93 11.78 36.79
C LEU A 161 11.85 10.58 37.73
N THR A 162 12.96 10.20 38.38
CA THR A 162 13.03 9.03 39.27
C THR A 162 11.89 8.93 40.29
N PRO A 163 11.52 9.98 41.05
CA PRO A 163 10.41 9.89 42.01
C PRO A 163 9.02 9.82 41.35
N LEU A 164 8.92 10.06 40.04
CA LEU A 164 7.68 10.07 39.28
C LEU A 164 7.41 8.74 38.54
N ILE A 165 8.34 7.78 38.63
CA ILE A 165 8.17 6.47 38.00
C ILE A 165 7.22 5.62 38.85
N PHE A 166 6.13 5.21 38.24
CA PHE A 166 5.22 4.23 38.81
C PHE A 166 5.60 2.81 38.36
N HIS A 167 5.74 1.88 39.30
CA HIS A 167 5.99 0.46 39.02
C HIS A 167 4.73 -0.35 39.36
N GLY A 168 4.13 -1.00 38.37
CA GLY A 168 2.95 -1.86 38.53
C GLY A 168 3.26 -3.20 39.18
N GLY A 169 2.21 -3.98 39.46
CA GLY A 169 2.32 -5.35 39.94
C GLY A 169 3.00 -6.29 38.94
N THR A 170 3.35 -7.49 39.41
CA THR A 170 3.96 -8.51 38.56
C THR A 170 2.96 -9.59 38.16
N ILE A 171 2.86 -9.89 36.86
CA ILE A 171 2.10 -11.04 36.35
C ILE A 171 3.06 -12.20 36.10
N VAL A 172 2.71 -13.39 36.60
CA VAL A 172 3.50 -14.61 36.39
C VAL A 172 2.69 -15.64 35.60
N ASP A 173 3.21 -16.09 34.46
CA ASP A 173 2.63 -17.15 33.64
C ASP A 173 3.71 -18.06 33.07
N ARG A 174 3.59 -19.39 33.30
CA ARG A 174 4.56 -20.42 32.89
C ARG A 174 6.02 -20.01 33.14
N LYS A 175 6.30 -19.57 34.37
CA LYS A 175 7.60 -19.06 34.85
C LYS A 175 8.09 -17.77 34.20
N SER A 176 7.37 -17.22 33.22
CA SER A 176 7.61 -15.89 32.70
C SER A 176 6.99 -14.86 33.64
N VAL A 177 7.73 -13.79 33.91
CA VAL A 177 7.29 -12.69 34.78
C VAL A 177 7.21 -11.42 33.96
N PHE A 178 6.17 -10.62 34.16
CA PHE A 178 5.93 -9.34 33.48
C PHE A 178 5.72 -8.24 34.52
N GLN A 179 6.22 -7.04 34.26
CA GLN A 179 5.98 -5.87 35.10
C GLN A 179 5.90 -4.61 34.24
N GLY A 180 4.92 -3.74 34.50
CA GLY A 180 4.79 -2.45 33.83
C GLY A 180 5.42 -1.31 34.62
N HIS A 181 5.95 -0.31 33.92
CA HIS A 181 6.54 0.90 34.47
C HIS A 181 6.02 2.10 33.68
N ALA A 182 5.54 3.16 34.33
CA ALA A 182 5.04 4.35 33.66
C ALA A 182 5.66 5.62 34.27
N CYS A 183 5.90 6.64 33.45
CA CYS A 183 6.50 7.90 33.87
C CYS A 183 5.91 9.07 33.08
N PRO A 184 5.60 10.21 33.73
CA PRO A 184 5.22 11.41 33.00
C PRO A 184 6.41 11.91 32.17
N ILE A 185 6.13 12.38 30.96
CA ILE A 185 7.14 12.91 30.05
C ILE A 185 6.61 14.17 29.36
N SER A 186 7.52 15.09 29.05
CA SER A 186 7.23 16.31 28.29
C SER A 186 8.09 16.45 27.04
N SER A 187 9.10 15.59 26.89
CA SER A 187 10.05 15.61 25.80
C SER A 187 10.63 14.23 25.54
N VAL A 188 11.19 14.02 24.35
CA VAL A 188 11.96 12.79 24.03
C VAL A 188 13.19 12.64 24.94
N GLY A 189 13.74 13.75 25.44
CA GLY A 189 14.79 13.73 26.46
C GLY A 189 14.33 13.04 27.75
N ASP A 190 13.07 13.26 28.17
CA ASP A 190 12.50 12.60 29.33
C ASP A 190 12.32 11.09 29.11
N VAL A 191 11.94 10.68 27.89
CA VAL A 191 11.85 9.26 27.51
C VAL A 191 13.21 8.56 27.64
N ARG A 192 14.28 9.20 27.15
CA ARG A 192 15.65 8.67 27.25
C ARG A 192 16.11 8.56 28.71
N SER A 193 15.87 9.60 29.51
CA SER A 193 16.19 9.58 30.94
C SER A 193 15.36 8.56 31.72
N PHE A 194 14.08 8.37 31.39
CA PHE A 194 13.23 7.35 31.98
C PHE A 194 13.78 5.93 31.72
N LEU A 195 14.13 5.62 30.46
CA LEU A 195 14.73 4.33 30.12
C LEU A 195 16.09 4.13 30.80
N ALA A 196 16.90 5.19 30.89
CA ALA A 196 18.20 5.14 31.58
C ALA A 196 18.07 4.85 33.07
N VAL A 197 17.09 5.45 33.76
CA VAL A 197 16.80 5.17 35.18
C VAL A 197 16.36 3.72 35.38
N LEU A 198 15.46 3.19 34.54
CA LEU A 198 15.02 1.81 34.62
C LEU A 198 16.16 0.82 34.38
N LEU A 199 17.01 1.07 33.38
CA LEU A 199 18.12 0.18 33.04
C LEU A 199 19.34 0.33 33.97
N ASP A 200 19.35 1.32 34.88
CA ASP A 200 20.34 1.41 35.97
C ASP A 200 20.13 0.27 37.00
N ASP A 201 18.90 -0.26 37.11
CA ASP A 201 18.61 -1.46 37.88
C ASP A 201 19.13 -2.71 37.16
N ARG A 202 20.00 -3.48 37.84
CA ARG A 202 20.58 -4.73 37.33
C ARG A 202 19.54 -5.82 37.04
N LYS A 203 18.38 -5.77 37.70
CA LYS A 203 17.29 -6.74 37.51
C LYS A 203 16.53 -6.47 36.23
N LEU A 204 16.26 -5.20 35.92
CA LEU A 204 15.54 -4.75 34.73
C LEU A 204 16.43 -4.80 33.49
N SER A 205 17.67 -4.35 33.58
CA SER A 205 18.65 -4.42 32.48
C SER A 205 18.97 -5.85 32.01
N ARG A 206 18.81 -6.85 32.88
CA ARG A 206 19.01 -8.27 32.56
C ARG A 206 17.72 -9.00 32.20
N ALA A 207 16.59 -8.30 32.13
CA ALA A 207 15.34 -8.89 31.65
C ALA A 207 15.48 -9.34 30.20
N CYS A 208 14.62 -10.27 29.77
CA CYS A 208 14.61 -10.70 28.38
C CYS A 208 14.19 -9.56 27.45
N HIS A 209 13.15 -8.84 27.83
CA HIS A 209 12.59 -7.76 27.02
C HIS A 209 12.23 -6.57 27.91
N ASN A 210 12.53 -5.35 27.45
CA ASN A 210 12.03 -4.09 27.98
C ASN A 210 11.42 -3.31 26.80
N MET A 211 10.12 -3.49 26.58
CA MET A 211 9.39 -2.91 25.45
C MET A 211 8.87 -1.53 25.82
N LEU A 212 9.01 -0.52 24.95
CA LEU A 212 8.70 0.89 25.23
C LEU A 212 7.58 1.39 24.32
N ALA A 213 6.69 2.23 24.84
CA ALA A 213 5.82 3.09 24.05
C ALA A 213 5.65 4.44 24.75
N TYR A 214 5.50 5.53 23.99
CA TYR A 214 5.24 6.84 24.57
C TYR A 214 4.38 7.73 23.69
N ARG A 215 3.70 8.68 24.32
CA ARG A 215 2.90 9.72 23.65
C ARG A 215 3.04 11.04 24.41
N ILE A 216 3.52 12.08 23.73
CA ILE A 216 3.69 13.45 24.23
C ILE A 216 2.74 14.34 23.43
N THR A 217 1.89 15.10 24.11
CA THR A 217 0.91 15.98 23.51
C THR A 217 1.14 17.41 24.00
N GLY A 218 1.55 18.29 23.09
CA GLY A 218 1.64 19.75 23.28
C GLY A 218 0.97 20.45 22.10
N ASP A 219 1.65 21.41 21.47
CA ASP A 219 1.18 22.03 20.21
C ASP A 219 1.10 21.01 19.04
N PHE A 220 1.84 19.90 19.17
CA PHE A 220 1.83 18.74 18.29
C PHE A 220 1.90 17.45 19.13
N THR A 221 1.46 16.32 18.55
CA THR A 221 1.51 15.01 19.21
C THR A 221 2.71 14.21 18.70
N ILE A 222 3.67 13.91 19.58
CA ILE A 222 4.82 13.02 19.32
C ILE A 222 4.49 11.65 19.90
N LYS A 223 4.60 10.58 19.11
CA LYS A 223 4.38 9.20 19.59
C LYS A 223 5.30 8.22 18.89
N ASP A 224 5.84 7.25 19.63
CA ASP A 224 6.74 6.23 19.11
C ASP A 224 6.80 4.99 20.03
N ASN A 225 7.44 3.90 19.59
CA ASN A 225 7.57 2.66 20.36
C ASN A 225 8.86 1.86 20.01
N ASP A 226 9.33 1.03 20.96
CA ASP A 226 10.43 0.07 20.78
C ASP A 226 9.93 -1.35 21.07
N GLU A 227 10.14 -2.26 20.13
CA GLU A 227 9.70 -3.64 20.23
C GLU A 227 10.73 -4.55 20.92
N ASP A 228 11.98 -4.13 21.11
CA ASP A 228 13.06 -4.88 21.82
C ASP A 228 13.06 -6.40 21.55
N ARG A 229 12.99 -6.77 20.26
CA ARG A 229 12.97 -8.15 19.75
C ARG A 229 11.78 -9.00 20.24
N GLU A 230 10.74 -8.36 20.77
CA GLU A 230 9.41 -8.92 21.03
C GLU A 230 8.44 -8.31 20.01
N ASP A 231 8.59 -8.73 18.74
CA ASP A 231 7.93 -8.13 17.57
C ASP A 231 6.42 -7.94 17.77
N GLY A 232 5.93 -6.73 17.49
CA GLY A 232 4.54 -6.32 17.64
C GLY A 232 4.09 -5.92 19.06
N ALA A 233 4.98 -5.94 20.08
CA ALA A 233 4.62 -5.55 21.44
C ALA A 233 4.53 -4.03 21.62
N GLY A 234 5.51 -3.28 21.13
CA GLY A 234 5.57 -1.81 21.22
C GLY A 234 4.39 -1.14 20.52
N SER A 235 4.06 -1.59 19.32
CA SER A 235 2.93 -1.09 18.52
C SER A 235 1.58 -1.36 19.20
N LYS A 236 1.39 -2.52 19.83
CA LYS A 236 0.17 -2.83 20.61
C LYS A 236 0.03 -1.97 21.87
N MET A 237 1.14 -1.70 22.55
CA MET A 237 1.16 -0.81 23.71
C MET A 237 0.84 0.63 23.31
N LEU A 238 1.41 1.12 22.20
CA LEU A 238 1.10 2.45 21.68
C LEU A 238 -0.39 2.57 21.30
N HIS A 239 -0.95 1.55 20.65
CA HIS A 239 -2.37 1.52 20.32
C HIS A 239 -3.27 1.52 21.57
N LEU A 240 -2.88 0.80 22.63
CA LEU A 240 -3.57 0.86 23.92
C LEU A 240 -3.60 2.29 24.47
N MET A 241 -2.47 3.01 24.42
CA MET A 241 -2.39 4.40 24.89
C MET A 241 -3.27 5.36 24.08
N GLU A 242 -3.41 5.13 22.76
CA GLU A 242 -4.33 5.89 21.91
C GLU A 242 -5.79 5.65 22.31
N LEU A 243 -6.18 4.38 22.50
CA LEU A 243 -7.54 4.01 22.89
C LEU A 243 -7.93 4.55 24.27
N THR A 244 -6.98 4.57 25.21
CA THR A 244 -7.19 5.10 26.56
C THR A 244 -6.93 6.59 26.68
N LYS A 245 -6.57 7.27 25.57
CA LYS A 245 -6.16 8.67 25.54
C LYS A 245 -5.10 9.02 26.59
N ALA A 246 -4.15 8.11 26.80
CA ALA A 246 -2.99 8.37 27.66
C ALA A 246 -2.06 9.35 26.91
N GLU A 247 -1.77 10.49 27.52
CA GLU A 247 -1.00 11.59 26.93
C GLU A 247 0.07 12.07 27.91
N ASN A 248 1.18 12.59 27.37
CA ASN A 248 2.33 13.05 28.15
C ASN A 248 2.91 11.98 29.09
N VAL A 249 2.96 10.74 28.61
CA VAL A 249 3.39 9.56 29.38
C VAL A 249 4.19 8.58 28.51
N ALA A 250 5.22 7.98 29.12
CA ALA A 250 5.91 6.80 28.60
C ALA A 250 5.57 5.58 29.45
N VAL A 251 5.49 4.41 28.82
CA VAL A 251 5.31 3.12 29.47
C VAL A 251 6.34 2.11 28.96
N VAL A 252 7.00 1.42 29.89
CA VAL A 252 7.88 0.29 29.61
C VAL A 252 7.30 -0.96 30.25
N VAL A 253 7.18 -2.04 29.49
CA VAL A 253 6.88 -3.36 30.05
C VAL A 253 8.16 -4.18 30.07
N THR A 254 8.48 -4.75 31.23
CA THR A 254 9.65 -5.61 31.43
C THR A 254 9.19 -7.07 31.50
N ARG A 255 9.83 -7.97 30.76
CA ARG A 255 9.56 -9.41 30.76
C ARG A 255 10.82 -10.22 31.08
N TRP A 256 10.70 -11.15 32.02
CA TRP A 256 11.67 -12.22 32.26
C TRP A 256 11.14 -13.54 31.69
N CYS A 257 11.94 -14.23 30.87
CA CYS A 257 11.54 -15.48 30.22
C CYS A 257 11.65 -16.66 31.17
N GLY A 258 10.57 -17.44 31.28
CA GLY A 258 10.53 -18.68 32.06
C GLY A 258 11.10 -19.92 31.35
N GLY A 259 11.59 -19.77 30.11
CA GLY A 259 12.03 -20.88 29.26
C GLY A 259 10.91 -21.67 28.57
N ILE A 260 9.65 -21.26 28.73
CA ILE A 260 8.47 -21.89 28.12
C ILE A 260 7.83 -20.91 27.12
N HIS A 261 7.54 -21.39 25.91
CA HIS A 261 6.92 -20.56 24.87
C HIS A 261 5.46 -20.25 25.22
N LEU A 262 5.12 -18.95 25.28
CA LEU A 262 3.79 -18.45 25.65
C LEU A 262 2.86 -18.25 24.45
N GLY A 263 3.37 -18.25 23.21
CA GLY A 263 2.55 -17.98 22.03
C GLY A 263 1.84 -16.61 22.14
N PRO A 264 0.62 -16.46 21.59
CA PRO A 264 -0.12 -15.20 21.62
C PRO A 264 -0.49 -14.68 23.03
N ASP A 265 -0.54 -15.56 24.05
CA ASP A 265 -0.94 -15.20 25.42
C ASP A 265 0.01 -14.16 26.05
N ARG A 266 1.27 -14.08 25.60
CA ARG A 266 2.24 -13.08 26.08
C ARG A 266 1.77 -11.64 25.83
N PHE A 267 1.13 -11.37 24.69
CA PHE A 267 0.64 -10.03 24.35
C PHE A 267 -0.52 -9.59 25.23
N LYS A 268 -1.32 -10.55 25.71
CA LYS A 268 -2.38 -10.28 26.69
C LYS A 268 -1.78 -9.79 28.00
N HIS A 269 -0.69 -10.41 28.48
CA HIS A 269 -0.02 -10.02 29.72
C HIS A 269 0.74 -8.69 29.58
N ILE A 270 1.37 -8.45 28.41
CA ILE A 270 2.03 -7.17 28.10
C ILE A 270 1.04 -6.02 28.16
N ASN A 271 -0.10 -6.14 27.47
CA ASN A 271 -1.14 -5.10 27.49
C ASN A 271 -1.78 -4.92 28.88
N ALA A 272 -1.93 -6.00 29.65
CA ALA A 272 -2.45 -5.91 31.01
C ALA A 272 -1.49 -5.15 31.93
N CYS A 273 -0.18 -5.42 31.87
CA CYS A 273 0.83 -4.72 32.67
C CYS A 273 0.96 -3.25 32.26
N ALA A 274 0.93 -2.95 30.96
CA ALA A 274 0.96 -1.57 30.47
C ALA A 274 -0.25 -0.78 30.96
N ARG A 275 -1.45 -1.37 30.88
CA ARG A 275 -2.68 -0.75 31.39
C ARG A 275 -2.61 -0.50 32.89
N GLU A 276 -2.19 -1.49 33.68
CA GLU A 276 -2.08 -1.36 35.14
C GLU A 276 -1.10 -0.26 35.54
N ALA A 277 0.05 -0.16 34.85
CA ALA A 277 1.03 0.89 35.12
C ALA A 277 0.50 2.30 34.77
N LEU A 278 -0.24 2.43 33.67
CA LEU A 278 -0.88 3.69 33.28
C LEU A 278 -2.00 4.08 34.25
N GLU A 279 -2.81 3.11 34.68
CA GLU A 279 -3.92 3.31 35.63
C GLU A 279 -3.41 3.67 37.03
N GLY A 280 -2.48 2.87 37.56
CA GLY A 280 -1.88 3.10 38.87
C GLY A 280 -1.01 4.37 38.93
N GLY A 281 -0.45 4.79 37.79
CA GLY A 281 0.23 6.07 37.63
C GLY A 281 -0.70 7.28 37.43
N GLY A 282 -2.01 7.06 37.32
CA GLY A 282 -3.01 8.12 37.16
C GLY A 282 -3.06 8.76 35.77
N PHE A 283 -2.54 8.09 34.74
CA PHE A 283 -2.46 8.61 33.37
C PHE A 283 -3.70 8.31 32.51
N ILE A 284 -4.59 7.46 33.01
CA ILE A 284 -5.83 7.08 32.32
C ILE A 284 -7.00 7.03 33.32
N ASP A 285 -8.17 7.53 32.92
CA ASP A 285 -9.39 7.47 33.72
C ASP A 285 -10.21 6.24 33.34
N VAL A 286 -10.34 5.31 34.29
CA VAL A 286 -11.01 4.02 34.14
C VAL A 286 -12.53 4.16 33.97
N SER A 287 -13.10 5.31 34.29
CA SER A 287 -14.54 5.58 34.15
C SER A 287 -15.00 5.76 32.69
N LEU A 288 -14.06 6.05 31.78
CA LEU A 288 -14.34 6.36 30.37
C LEU A 288 -14.34 5.13 29.44
N LEU A 289 -14.15 3.92 29.97
CA LEU A 289 -14.06 2.69 29.16
C LEU A 289 -15.27 1.76 29.36
N PRO A 290 -15.78 1.11 28.30
CA PRO A 290 -16.89 0.16 28.43
C PRO A 290 -16.49 -1.03 29.33
N GLN A 291 -17.19 -1.21 30.45
CA GLN A 291 -16.92 -2.33 31.35
C GLN A 291 -17.21 -3.68 30.67
N SER A 292 -16.24 -4.59 30.72
CA SER A 292 -16.45 -5.97 30.31
C SER A 292 -17.50 -6.61 31.23
N ARG A 293 -18.66 -6.99 30.69
CA ARG A 293 -19.62 -7.82 31.43
C ARG A 293 -18.93 -9.14 31.80
N LYS A 294 -18.72 -9.38 33.10
CA LYS A 294 -18.24 -10.68 33.61
C LYS A 294 -19.22 -11.78 33.19
N LYS A 295 -18.79 -12.70 32.32
CA LYS A 295 -19.51 -13.96 32.08
C LYS A 295 -19.49 -14.77 33.37
N HIS A 296 -20.60 -14.80 34.11
CA HIS A 296 -20.80 -15.82 35.13
C HIS A 296 -20.91 -17.19 34.44
N LYS A 297 -20.03 -18.13 34.83
CA LYS A 297 -20.25 -19.56 34.61
C LYS A 297 -21.57 -19.94 35.28
N LYS A 298 -22.63 -20.15 34.50
CA LYS A 298 -23.79 -20.93 34.95
C LYS A 298 -23.61 -22.36 34.49
N GLN A 299 -23.61 -23.26 35.48
CA GLN A 299 -23.73 -24.70 35.30
C GLN A 299 -24.94 -25.01 34.42
N ALA A 300 -24.80 -26.03 33.56
CA ALA A 300 -25.90 -26.58 32.80
C ALA A 300 -26.95 -27.18 33.75
N PRO A 301 -28.25 -26.85 33.62
CA PRO A 301 -29.30 -27.66 34.20
C PRO A 301 -29.82 -28.67 33.17
N HIS A 302 -29.98 -29.89 33.66
CA HIS A 302 -30.61 -31.02 33.02
C HIS A 302 -32.15 -30.87 32.99
N TYR A 303 -32.79 -31.39 31.93
CA TYR A 303 -34.22 -31.75 31.77
C TYR A 303 -35.23 -30.56 31.74
N ARG A 304 -36.31 -30.54 30.95
CA ARG A 304 -37.25 -31.59 30.50
C ARG A 304 -37.96 -31.13 29.19
N ASN A 305 -38.30 -32.08 28.32
CA ASN A 305 -39.38 -31.92 27.32
C ASN A 305 -40.71 -31.68 28.03
N ASP A 306 -41.55 -30.79 27.53
CA ASP A 306 -43.02 -30.91 27.51
C ASP A 306 -43.65 -29.80 26.64
N PHE A 307 -44.40 -30.23 25.60
CA PHE A 307 -45.64 -29.66 25.00
C PHE A 307 -45.75 -28.16 24.64
N GLU A 308 -46.46 -27.68 23.61
CA GLU A 308 -47.04 -28.11 22.31
C GLU A 308 -47.75 -26.84 21.76
N GLY A 309 -47.77 -26.63 20.43
CA GLY A 309 -48.64 -25.68 19.68
C GLY A 309 -48.29 -24.18 19.80
N VAL A 310 -48.23 -23.33 18.77
CA VAL A 310 -48.94 -23.19 17.48
C VAL A 310 -48.06 -22.27 16.57
N PRO A 311 -48.08 -22.41 15.22
CA PRO A 311 -46.97 -21.99 14.35
C PRO A 311 -47.06 -20.54 13.83
N TYR A 312 -45.90 -19.88 13.65
CA TYR A 312 -45.77 -18.68 12.81
C TYR A 312 -45.13 -19.06 11.45
N ASP A 313 -45.86 -18.75 10.39
CA ASP A 313 -45.64 -19.10 8.98
C ASP A 313 -44.55 -18.23 8.33
N TYR A 314 -43.46 -18.86 7.88
CA TYR A 314 -42.52 -18.29 6.91
C TYR A 314 -42.73 -18.97 5.55
N LYS A 315 -43.76 -18.52 4.82
CA LYS A 315 -43.91 -18.78 3.39
C LYS A 315 -43.61 -17.50 2.61
N HIS A 316 -42.39 -17.41 2.08
CA HIS A 316 -42.05 -17.05 0.69
C HIS A 316 -40.57 -16.69 0.61
N PHE A 317 -39.72 -17.70 0.43
CA PHE A 317 -38.54 -17.69 -0.44
C PHE A 317 -38.03 -19.14 -0.55
N GLN A 318 -38.84 -19.98 -1.19
CA GLN A 318 -38.39 -21.27 -1.71
C GLN A 318 -37.86 -21.02 -3.13
N ILE A 319 -36.54 -21.03 -3.29
CA ILE A 319 -35.92 -21.57 -4.51
C ILE A 319 -34.85 -22.56 -4.06
N CYS A 320 -35.24 -23.83 -4.16
CA CYS A 320 -34.44 -25.02 -4.44
C CYS A 320 -33.03 -25.14 -3.84
N ARG A 321 -32.98 -25.77 -2.65
CA ARG A 321 -31.97 -26.79 -2.38
C ARG A 321 -32.21 -27.97 -3.34
N ARG A 322 -31.65 -27.92 -4.54
CA ARG A 322 -31.32 -29.12 -5.30
C ARG A 322 -29.86 -29.42 -5.02
N GLY A 323 -29.58 -30.67 -4.66
CA GLY A 323 -28.23 -31.14 -4.45
C GLY A 323 -27.35 -30.74 -5.62
N ILE A 324 -26.14 -30.30 -5.30
CA ILE A 324 -25.06 -30.25 -6.28
C ILE A 324 -24.71 -31.72 -6.54
N SER A 325 -25.53 -32.40 -7.33
CA SER A 325 -25.15 -33.66 -7.94
C SER A 325 -24.21 -33.31 -9.08
N SER A 326 -23.00 -33.81 -8.98
CA SER A 326 -22.09 -34.10 -10.07
C SER A 326 -22.84 -34.67 -11.28
N SER A 327 -23.05 -33.84 -12.31
CA SER A 327 -23.37 -34.22 -13.71
C SER A 327 -23.81 -32.95 -14.45
N SER A 328 -22.94 -31.96 -14.65
CA SER A 328 -22.15 -31.89 -15.88
C SER A 328 -20.92 -31.01 -15.64
N CYS A 329 -20.01 -31.48 -14.79
CA CYS A 329 -18.61 -31.11 -14.93
C CYS A 329 -18.22 -31.56 -16.34
N ARG A 330 -18.33 -30.67 -17.34
CA ARG A 330 -17.33 -30.72 -18.41
C ARG A 330 -16.04 -30.56 -17.64
N GLN A 331 -15.26 -31.61 -17.60
CA GLN A 331 -14.00 -31.61 -16.90
C GLN A 331 -13.24 -30.40 -17.40
N TRP A 332 -13.06 -29.39 -16.55
CA TRP A 332 -12.13 -28.30 -16.86
C TRP A 332 -10.72 -28.88 -17.09
N ASP A 333 -10.46 -30.11 -16.63
CA ASP A 333 -9.28 -30.91 -17.01
C ASP A 333 -9.25 -31.32 -18.50
N GLU A 334 -10.40 -31.50 -19.18
CA GLU A 334 -10.46 -31.71 -20.64
C GLU A 334 -10.31 -30.38 -21.42
N VAL A 335 -10.60 -29.24 -20.76
CA VAL A 335 -10.42 -27.86 -21.29
C VAL A 335 -9.07 -27.26 -20.90
N ARG A 336 -8.27 -27.96 -20.10
CA ARG A 336 -6.81 -27.75 -20.00
C ARG A 336 -6.16 -28.66 -21.03
N PRO A 337 -6.14 -28.31 -22.32
CA PRO A 337 -5.17 -28.96 -23.15
C PRO A 337 -3.81 -28.54 -22.56
N HIS A 338 -2.94 -29.50 -22.25
CA HIS A 338 -1.57 -29.27 -21.79
C HIS A 338 -0.78 -28.63 -22.94
N ILE A 339 -1.15 -27.40 -23.32
CA ILE A 339 -0.76 -26.75 -24.57
C ILE A 339 0.35 -25.77 -24.27
N HIS A 340 1.50 -26.06 -24.86
CA HIS A 340 2.64 -25.17 -24.93
C HIS A 340 2.32 -23.96 -25.81
N ALA A 341 2.80 -22.77 -25.43
CA ALA A 341 2.63 -21.52 -26.18
C ALA A 341 3.15 -21.59 -27.63
N GLY A 342 4.00 -22.58 -27.96
CA GLY A 342 4.49 -22.83 -29.32
C GLY A 342 3.58 -23.68 -30.21
N GLU A 343 2.57 -24.38 -29.67
CA GLU A 343 1.86 -25.43 -30.43
C GLU A 343 0.46 -25.06 -30.94
N HIS A 344 -0.19 -24.01 -30.43
CA HIS A 344 -1.52 -23.60 -30.94
C HIS A 344 -1.70 -22.10 -31.13
N ARG A 345 -2.39 -21.77 -32.23
CA ARG A 345 -2.65 -20.41 -32.72
C ARG A 345 -3.91 -19.86 -32.05
N ASN A 346 -3.89 -18.61 -31.59
CA ASN A 346 -5.14 -17.91 -31.24
C ASN A 346 -5.91 -17.70 -32.55
N ALA A 347 -7.00 -18.43 -32.75
CA ALA A 347 -7.75 -18.40 -34.01
C ALA A 347 -8.43 -17.05 -34.30
N LEU A 348 -8.49 -16.16 -33.31
CA LEU A 348 -9.03 -14.81 -33.43
C LEU A 348 -7.99 -13.79 -33.90
N LEU A 349 -6.71 -14.16 -33.89
CA LEU A 349 -5.61 -13.29 -34.30
C LEU A 349 -5.08 -13.67 -35.68
N SER A 350 -4.68 -12.66 -36.44
CA SER A 350 -4.00 -12.80 -37.73
C SER A 350 -2.57 -13.35 -37.54
N LEU A 351 -2.07 -14.04 -38.57
CA LEU A 351 -0.66 -14.46 -38.63
C LEU A 351 0.18 -13.47 -39.45
N PRO A 352 1.42 -13.17 -39.03
CA PRO A 352 2.05 -13.57 -37.77
C PRO A 352 1.34 -12.93 -36.56
N HIS A 353 1.30 -13.65 -35.43
CA HIS A 353 0.68 -13.11 -34.21
C HIS A 353 1.36 -11.81 -33.82
N THR A 354 0.59 -10.73 -33.80
CA THR A 354 1.11 -9.39 -33.56
C THR A 354 0.41 -8.78 -32.35
N VAL A 355 1.21 -8.25 -31.42
CA VAL A 355 0.75 -7.36 -30.35
C VAL A 355 0.89 -5.92 -30.84
N SER A 356 -0.22 -5.21 -30.91
CA SER A 356 -0.20 -3.76 -31.04
C SER A 356 -0.14 -3.14 -29.65
N VAL A 357 1.00 -2.52 -29.34
CA VAL A 357 1.21 -1.78 -28.10
C VAL A 357 0.70 -0.36 -28.30
N ILE A 358 -0.22 0.06 -27.44
CA ILE A 358 -0.90 1.37 -27.50
C ILE A 358 -0.70 2.04 -26.15
N GLY A 359 0.01 3.17 -26.12
CA GLY A 359 0.12 3.97 -24.89
C GLY A 359 -1.05 4.92 -24.75
N ALA A 360 -1.77 4.85 -23.64
CA ALA A 360 -2.91 5.70 -23.32
C ALA A 360 -2.63 6.47 -22.01
N PRO A 361 -1.77 7.51 -22.02
CA PRO A 361 -1.28 8.21 -20.83
C PRO A 361 -2.33 9.15 -20.22
N MET A 362 -3.47 8.62 -19.77
CA MET A 362 -4.54 9.38 -19.12
C MET A 362 -4.22 9.58 -17.63
N THR A 363 -4.42 10.80 -17.13
CA THR A 363 -4.14 11.14 -15.72
C THR A 363 -5.23 12.04 -15.13
N TYR A 364 -6.21 12.43 -15.95
CA TYR A 364 -7.21 13.43 -15.62
C TYR A 364 -8.54 12.82 -15.15
N GLY A 365 -8.68 11.50 -15.21
CA GLY A 365 -9.82 10.77 -14.68
C GLY A 365 -9.88 10.76 -13.15
N GLN A 366 -8.79 11.17 -12.50
CA GLN A 366 -8.57 11.10 -11.06
C GLN A 366 -7.66 12.27 -10.60
N PRO A 367 -7.49 12.52 -9.28
CA PRO A 367 -6.85 13.74 -8.79
C PRO A 367 -5.31 13.68 -8.66
N LEU A 368 -4.70 12.50 -8.67
CA LEU A 368 -3.27 12.25 -8.49
C LEU A 368 -2.55 12.16 -9.84
N LEU A 369 -1.79 13.20 -10.21
CA LEU A 369 -0.98 13.16 -11.43
C LEU A 369 0.08 12.05 -11.39
N GLY A 370 0.57 11.63 -12.56
CA GLY A 370 1.68 10.70 -12.71
C GLY A 370 1.34 9.37 -13.40
N THR A 371 0.07 8.95 -13.46
CA THR A 371 -0.32 7.73 -14.19
C THR A 371 0.00 7.82 -15.69
N ASP A 372 0.07 9.03 -16.24
CA ASP A 372 0.52 9.32 -17.61
C ASP A 372 1.97 8.88 -17.89
N GLY A 373 2.81 8.70 -16.86
CA GLY A 373 4.16 8.14 -17.00
C GLY A 373 4.22 6.60 -17.03
N GLY A 374 3.14 5.91 -16.66
CA GLY A 374 3.08 4.44 -16.63
C GLY A 374 3.46 3.77 -17.96
N PRO A 375 2.92 4.23 -19.12
CA PRO A 375 3.22 3.62 -20.42
C PRO A 375 4.71 3.64 -20.79
N ASP A 376 5.39 4.76 -20.58
CA ASP A 376 6.80 4.91 -20.95
C ASP A 376 7.71 4.09 -20.03
N LEU A 377 7.39 4.04 -18.74
CA LEU A 377 8.15 3.21 -17.81
C LEU A 377 8.06 1.71 -18.11
N LEU A 378 6.88 1.22 -18.54
CA LEU A 378 6.75 -0.18 -18.96
C LEU A 378 7.61 -0.46 -20.20
N ARG A 379 7.67 0.49 -21.16
CA ARG A 379 8.56 0.36 -22.32
C ARG A 379 10.03 0.35 -21.92
N GLU A 380 10.44 1.30 -21.09
CA GLU A 380 11.81 1.45 -20.59
C GLU A 380 12.27 0.23 -19.79
N ALA A 381 11.36 -0.38 -19.03
CA ALA A 381 11.62 -1.59 -18.26
C ALA A 381 11.72 -2.87 -19.11
N GLY A 382 11.59 -2.75 -20.44
CA GLY A 382 11.90 -3.83 -21.38
C GLY A 382 10.70 -4.60 -21.92
N LEU A 383 9.51 -3.99 -21.94
CA LEU A 383 8.30 -4.60 -22.51
C LEU A 383 8.52 -5.14 -23.92
N HIS A 384 9.09 -4.35 -24.83
CA HIS A 384 9.28 -4.76 -26.22
C HIS A 384 10.12 -6.03 -26.33
N LYS A 385 11.25 -6.06 -25.62
CA LYS A 385 12.13 -7.24 -25.56
C LYS A 385 11.38 -8.45 -24.99
N THR A 386 10.62 -8.26 -23.91
CA THR A 386 9.83 -9.32 -23.28
C THR A 386 8.83 -9.96 -24.26
N LEU A 387 8.11 -9.14 -25.04
CA LEU A 387 7.15 -9.63 -26.02
C LEU A 387 7.82 -10.38 -27.19
N VAL A 388 8.94 -9.86 -27.69
CA VAL A 388 9.72 -10.51 -28.76
C VAL A 388 10.31 -11.83 -28.26
N ASP A 389 10.85 -11.88 -27.04
CA ASP A 389 11.39 -13.09 -26.42
C ASP A 389 10.30 -14.18 -26.25
N LEU A 390 9.04 -13.79 -26.10
CA LEU A 390 7.87 -14.69 -26.10
C LEU A 390 7.40 -15.10 -27.50
N GLY A 391 8.01 -14.59 -28.58
CA GLY A 391 7.70 -14.95 -29.96
C GLY A 391 6.62 -14.10 -30.63
N TRP A 392 6.23 -12.97 -30.05
CA TRP A 392 5.28 -12.05 -30.68
C TRP A 392 5.98 -11.13 -31.68
N SER A 393 5.31 -10.86 -32.81
CA SER A 393 5.58 -9.64 -33.57
C SER A 393 5.06 -8.45 -32.77
N VAL A 394 5.86 -7.39 -32.62
CA VAL A 394 5.46 -6.21 -31.85
C VAL A 394 5.28 -5.03 -32.80
N GLU A 395 4.10 -4.44 -32.78
CA GLU A 395 3.80 -3.19 -33.45
C GLU A 395 3.61 -2.08 -32.43
N GLU A 396 4.46 -1.07 -32.49
CA GLU A 396 4.35 0.10 -31.62
C GLU A 396 3.50 1.19 -32.24
N THR A 397 2.47 1.61 -31.51
CA THR A 397 1.65 2.78 -31.85
C THR A 397 2.13 4.05 -31.12
N GLY A 398 2.98 3.89 -30.10
CA GLY A 398 3.43 5.00 -29.25
C GLY A 398 2.34 5.49 -28.29
N ASN A 399 2.54 6.67 -27.72
CA ASN A 399 1.57 7.30 -26.83
C ASN A 399 0.57 8.15 -27.60
N LEU A 400 -0.71 7.96 -27.28
CA LEU A 400 -1.78 8.84 -27.73
C LEU A 400 -1.60 10.23 -27.10
N ASN A 401 -1.95 11.26 -27.86
CA ASN A 401 -1.84 12.64 -27.41
C ASN A 401 -3.13 13.10 -26.73
N PHE A 402 -3.19 12.93 -25.41
CA PHE A 402 -4.32 13.40 -24.60
C PHE A 402 -4.10 14.86 -24.19
N VAL A 403 -5.05 15.71 -24.58
CA VAL A 403 -5.00 17.14 -24.31
C VAL A 403 -5.30 17.39 -22.83
N ALA A 404 -4.42 18.15 -22.18
CA ALA A 404 -4.61 18.53 -20.78
C ALA A 404 -5.89 19.38 -20.58
N PRO A 405 -6.58 19.23 -19.44
CA PRO A 405 -7.77 20.02 -19.14
C PRO A 405 -7.49 21.52 -19.13
N THR A 406 -8.43 22.30 -19.67
CA THR A 406 -8.37 23.76 -19.66
C THR A 406 -9.55 24.38 -18.91
N ARG A 407 -9.40 25.64 -18.46
CA ARG A 407 -10.48 26.37 -17.78
C ARG A 407 -11.71 26.62 -18.67
N ASN A 408 -11.56 26.50 -19.99
CA ASN A 408 -12.62 26.74 -20.96
C ASN A 408 -13.29 25.45 -21.42
N ASP A 409 -12.89 24.30 -20.89
CA ASP A 409 -13.47 23.02 -21.27
C ASP A 409 -14.94 22.94 -20.84
N PRO A 410 -15.82 22.41 -21.71
CA PRO A 410 -17.20 22.12 -21.33
C PRO A 410 -17.27 21.23 -20.08
N THR A 411 -18.07 21.67 -19.10
CA THR A 411 -18.32 20.91 -17.86
C THR A 411 -19.70 20.27 -17.90
N LEU A 412 -19.87 19.14 -17.21
CA LEU A 412 -21.16 18.50 -17.02
C LEU A 412 -22.16 19.44 -16.32
N ASP A 413 -23.38 19.55 -16.87
CA ASP A 413 -24.49 20.22 -16.19
C ASP A 413 -24.85 19.42 -14.93
N ARG A 414 -24.90 20.09 -13.77
CA ARG A 414 -25.14 19.49 -12.46
C ARG A 414 -26.41 18.64 -12.39
N ARG A 415 -27.40 18.88 -13.25
CA ARG A 415 -28.63 18.08 -13.33
C ARG A 415 -28.37 16.64 -13.80
N TYR A 416 -27.24 16.38 -14.45
CA TYR A 416 -26.84 15.07 -14.94
C TYR A 416 -25.72 14.44 -14.07
N GLY A 417 -25.44 15.01 -12.90
CA GLY A 417 -24.49 14.45 -11.93
C GLY A 417 -23.14 15.17 -11.89
N LYS A 418 -22.09 14.41 -11.55
CA LYS A 418 -20.70 14.85 -11.38
C LYS A 418 -19.77 13.92 -12.16
N ALA A 419 -19.09 14.47 -13.16
CA ALA A 419 -17.99 13.81 -13.85
C ALA A 419 -16.90 14.87 -14.07
N LYS A 420 -15.85 14.84 -13.23
CA LYS A 420 -14.75 15.81 -13.29
C LYS A 420 -13.95 15.58 -14.57
N GLN A 421 -13.54 16.66 -15.21
CA GLN A 421 -12.74 16.62 -16.43
C GLN A 421 -13.32 15.74 -17.55
N CYS A 422 -14.66 15.63 -17.63
CA CYS A 422 -15.30 14.72 -18.57
C CYS A 422 -15.00 15.02 -20.04
N PHE A 423 -14.83 16.29 -20.39
CA PHE A 423 -14.53 16.69 -21.76
C PHE A 423 -13.15 16.19 -22.25
N PRO A 424 -12.02 16.48 -21.59
CA PRO A 424 -10.73 15.93 -22.00
C PRO A 424 -10.68 14.40 -21.89
N VAL A 425 -11.28 13.80 -20.85
CA VAL A 425 -11.36 12.33 -20.69
C VAL A 425 -12.14 11.69 -21.86
N GLY A 426 -13.30 12.23 -22.21
CA GLY A 426 -14.14 11.73 -23.31
C GLY A 426 -13.45 11.84 -24.67
N ASN A 427 -12.73 12.92 -24.92
CA ASN A 427 -11.95 13.09 -26.15
C ASN A 427 -10.73 12.15 -26.20
N GLY A 428 -10.05 11.91 -25.08
CA GLY A 428 -8.94 10.97 -25.00
C GLY A 428 -9.40 9.51 -25.21
N THR A 429 -10.46 9.10 -24.53
CA THR A 429 -11.06 7.76 -24.69
C THR A 429 -11.59 7.53 -26.11
N LYS A 430 -12.10 8.57 -26.79
CA LYS A 430 -12.44 8.51 -28.22
C LYS A 430 -11.24 8.17 -29.11
N GLN A 431 -10.09 8.79 -28.87
CA GLN A 431 -8.87 8.51 -29.63
C GLN A 431 -8.44 7.05 -29.42
N LEU A 432 -8.47 6.58 -28.16
CA LEU A 432 -8.17 5.19 -27.84
C LEU A 432 -9.14 4.22 -28.52
N TYR A 433 -10.44 4.51 -28.47
CA TYR A 433 -11.47 3.73 -29.18
C TYR A 433 -11.12 3.54 -30.67
N GLN A 434 -10.75 4.61 -31.36
CA GLN A 434 -10.44 4.58 -32.80
C GLN A 434 -9.22 3.70 -33.10
N VAL A 435 -8.15 3.88 -32.32
CA VAL A 435 -6.92 3.11 -32.50
C VAL A 435 -7.14 1.65 -32.14
N PHE A 436 -7.80 1.35 -31.02
CA PHE A 436 -8.11 -0.01 -30.61
C PHE A 436 -8.98 -0.72 -31.66
N GLN A 437 -10.07 -0.08 -32.10
CA GLN A 437 -10.93 -0.61 -33.16
C GLN A 437 -10.14 -0.95 -34.42
N GLN A 438 -9.25 -0.05 -34.84
CA GLN A 438 -8.41 -0.29 -36.00
C GLN A 438 -7.51 -1.52 -35.81
N LYS A 439 -6.74 -1.58 -34.71
CA LYS A 439 -5.77 -2.68 -34.48
C LYS A 439 -6.46 -4.02 -34.26
N ALA A 440 -7.56 -4.05 -33.51
CA ALA A 440 -8.37 -5.24 -33.35
C ALA A 440 -8.99 -5.70 -34.69
N GLY A 441 -9.44 -4.77 -35.54
CA GLY A 441 -9.95 -5.06 -36.89
C GLY A 441 -8.89 -5.62 -37.85
N GLU A 442 -7.61 -5.33 -37.61
CA GLU A 442 -6.47 -5.93 -38.31
C GLU A 442 -6.14 -7.36 -37.79
N GLY A 443 -6.87 -7.84 -36.78
CA GLY A 443 -6.67 -9.13 -36.13
C GLY A 443 -5.44 -9.16 -35.22
N LYS A 444 -5.09 -8.02 -34.60
CA LYS A 444 -3.95 -7.91 -33.68
C LYS A 444 -4.45 -7.96 -32.23
N LEU A 445 -3.61 -8.47 -31.34
CA LEU A 445 -3.85 -8.36 -29.91
C LEU A 445 -3.56 -6.91 -29.49
N CYS A 446 -4.54 -6.23 -28.90
CA CYS A 446 -4.37 -4.86 -28.41
C CYS A 446 -3.86 -4.87 -26.97
N LEU A 447 -2.61 -4.48 -26.76
CA LEU A 447 -2.05 -4.23 -25.43
C LEU A 447 -2.08 -2.73 -25.17
N VAL A 448 -2.99 -2.29 -24.30
CA VAL A 448 -3.08 -0.89 -23.87
C VAL A 448 -2.28 -0.72 -22.59
N LEU A 449 -1.23 0.11 -22.67
CA LEU A 449 -0.51 0.59 -21.51
C LEU A 449 -1.23 1.85 -21.06
N GLY A 450 -1.96 1.75 -19.95
CA GLY A 450 -2.80 2.83 -19.47
C GLY A 450 -2.03 3.83 -18.62
N GLY A 451 -2.68 4.98 -18.43
CA GLY A 451 -2.62 5.69 -17.17
C GLY A 451 -3.80 5.26 -16.30
N ASP A 452 -4.66 6.20 -15.89
CA ASP A 452 -5.81 5.89 -15.04
C ASP A 452 -6.88 5.02 -15.74
N HIS A 453 -7.74 4.38 -14.95
CA HIS A 453 -8.67 3.35 -15.46
C HIS A 453 -9.82 3.91 -16.34
N THR A 454 -9.95 5.23 -16.51
CA THR A 454 -10.95 5.79 -17.46
C THR A 454 -10.76 5.30 -18.88
N ILE A 455 -9.52 4.96 -19.24
CA ILE A 455 -9.18 4.43 -20.57
C ILE A 455 -9.95 3.16 -20.91
N GLY A 456 -10.43 2.42 -19.90
CA GLY A 456 -11.30 1.26 -20.05
C GLY A 456 -12.56 1.55 -20.87
N ALA A 457 -13.12 2.77 -20.79
CA ALA A 457 -14.26 3.14 -21.63
C ALA A 457 -13.90 3.20 -23.12
N GLY A 458 -12.67 3.60 -23.45
CA GLY A 458 -12.16 3.65 -24.82
C GLY A 458 -11.75 2.29 -25.36
N SER A 459 -10.96 1.53 -24.59
CA SER A 459 -10.46 0.20 -24.98
C SER A 459 -11.62 -0.79 -25.16
N LEU A 460 -12.54 -0.87 -24.19
CA LEU A 460 -13.69 -1.78 -24.26
C LEU A 460 -14.69 -1.37 -25.35
N ALA A 461 -14.89 -0.07 -25.61
CA ALA A 461 -15.68 0.34 -26.76
C ALA A 461 -15.02 -0.12 -28.07
N GLY A 462 -13.70 -0.01 -28.17
CA GLY A 462 -12.94 -0.46 -29.34
C GLY A 462 -13.11 -1.96 -29.55
N LEU A 463 -12.91 -2.73 -28.48
CA LEU A 463 -13.11 -4.17 -28.41
C LEU A 463 -14.52 -4.57 -28.88
N LEU A 464 -15.56 -4.03 -28.25
CA LEU A 464 -16.94 -4.43 -28.51
C LEU A 464 -17.43 -4.01 -29.91
N SER A 465 -16.78 -3.03 -30.54
CA SER A 465 -17.07 -2.68 -31.93
C SER A 465 -16.59 -3.73 -32.95
N VAL A 466 -15.57 -4.51 -32.60
CA VAL A 466 -14.99 -5.57 -33.45
C VAL A 466 -15.46 -6.96 -32.99
N HIS A 467 -15.58 -7.14 -31.68
CA HIS A 467 -15.98 -8.37 -31.00
C HIS A 467 -17.18 -8.11 -30.06
N PRO A 468 -18.41 -7.95 -30.60
CA PRO A 468 -19.58 -7.58 -29.80
C PRO A 468 -19.95 -8.59 -28.70
N ASP A 469 -19.53 -9.85 -28.85
CA ASP A 469 -19.76 -10.91 -27.88
C ASP A 469 -18.58 -11.18 -26.95
N ALA A 470 -17.54 -10.32 -26.95
CA ALA A 470 -16.37 -10.48 -26.10
C ALA A 470 -16.74 -10.57 -24.60
N GLY A 471 -16.00 -11.39 -23.86
CA GLY A 471 -16.04 -11.44 -22.41
C GLY A 471 -14.95 -10.55 -21.81
N VAL A 472 -15.28 -9.82 -20.75
CA VAL A 472 -14.41 -8.89 -20.04
C VAL A 472 -14.12 -9.44 -18.65
N ILE A 473 -12.84 -9.55 -18.34
CA ILE A 473 -12.33 -9.92 -17.02
C ILE A 473 -11.73 -8.65 -16.43
N TRP A 474 -12.43 -8.09 -15.43
CA TRP A 474 -12.02 -6.87 -14.76
C TRP A 474 -11.32 -7.26 -13.44
N VAL A 475 -9.99 -7.17 -13.43
CA VAL A 475 -9.15 -7.57 -12.31
C VAL A 475 -8.77 -6.31 -11.54
N ASP A 476 -9.39 -6.10 -10.38
CA ASP A 476 -9.41 -4.79 -9.73
C ASP A 476 -9.79 -4.91 -8.24
N ALA A 477 -9.33 -3.98 -7.40
CA ALA A 477 -9.84 -3.80 -6.05
C ALA A 477 -11.26 -3.19 -6.02
N HIS A 478 -11.59 -2.40 -7.05
CA HIS A 478 -12.78 -1.57 -7.23
C HIS A 478 -13.67 -2.09 -8.37
N ALA A 479 -14.93 -1.66 -8.39
CA ALA A 479 -15.89 -2.10 -9.40
C ALA A 479 -15.98 -1.16 -10.62
N ASP A 480 -15.55 0.08 -10.47
CA ASP A 480 -15.47 1.08 -11.55
C ASP A 480 -16.74 1.23 -12.37
N ILE A 481 -17.89 1.10 -11.69
CA ILE A 481 -19.24 1.06 -12.28
C ILE A 481 -20.15 2.15 -11.70
N ASN A 482 -19.58 3.15 -11.03
CA ASN A 482 -20.34 4.33 -10.65
C ASN A 482 -20.80 5.10 -11.89
N THR A 483 -21.98 5.72 -11.81
CA THR A 483 -22.46 6.67 -12.81
C THR A 483 -22.10 8.10 -12.39
N PRO A 484 -22.15 9.09 -13.29
CA PRO A 484 -22.04 10.49 -12.90
C PRO A 484 -23.07 10.92 -11.83
N THR A 485 -24.26 10.33 -11.80
CA THR A 485 -25.30 10.68 -10.82
C THR A 485 -25.06 10.11 -9.44
N ASP A 486 -24.40 8.97 -9.35
CA ASP A 486 -24.29 8.20 -8.10
C ASP A 486 -22.88 8.22 -7.50
N SER A 487 -21.86 8.66 -8.24
CA SER A 487 -20.50 8.83 -7.72
C SER A 487 -20.39 9.92 -6.66
N ASP A 488 -19.82 9.58 -5.50
CA ASP A 488 -19.51 10.55 -4.44
C ASP A 488 -18.35 11.48 -4.82
N SER A 489 -17.30 10.92 -5.44
CA SER A 489 -16.08 11.64 -5.79
C SER A 489 -16.22 12.46 -7.07
N GLY A 490 -17.01 11.99 -8.04
CA GLY A 490 -17.06 12.51 -9.40
C GLY A 490 -15.79 12.25 -10.22
N ASN A 491 -14.84 11.46 -9.71
CA ASN A 491 -13.66 11.05 -10.46
C ASN A 491 -14.07 9.97 -11.47
N MET A 492 -13.69 10.15 -12.72
CA MET A 492 -14.17 9.32 -13.81
C MET A 492 -13.52 7.93 -13.86
N HIS A 493 -12.34 7.73 -13.25
CA HIS A 493 -11.68 6.42 -13.27
C HIS A 493 -12.50 5.33 -12.57
N GLY A 494 -13.40 5.69 -11.65
CA GLY A 494 -14.39 4.78 -11.05
C GLY A 494 -15.70 4.64 -11.82
N MET A 495 -15.78 5.10 -13.07
CA MET A 495 -16.99 5.06 -13.91
C MET A 495 -16.90 4.30 -15.25
N PRO A 496 -15.74 3.79 -15.75
CA PRO A 496 -15.62 3.34 -17.13
C PRO A 496 -16.63 2.25 -17.52
N ILE A 497 -16.95 1.31 -16.62
CA ILE A 497 -17.92 0.25 -16.90
C ILE A 497 -19.33 0.81 -17.09
N ALA A 498 -19.71 1.82 -16.31
CA ALA A 498 -21.04 2.41 -16.41
C ALA A 498 -21.30 3.08 -17.77
N PHE A 499 -20.28 3.62 -18.43
CA PHE A 499 -20.42 4.22 -19.76
C PHE A 499 -20.74 3.18 -20.85
N LEU A 500 -20.37 1.92 -20.65
CA LEU A 500 -20.60 0.85 -21.63
C LEU A 500 -21.72 -0.11 -21.21
N MET A 501 -22.01 -0.22 -19.91
CA MET A 501 -23.06 -1.08 -19.41
C MET A 501 -24.43 -0.57 -19.85
N ASP A 502 -25.17 -1.42 -20.56
CA ASP A 502 -26.43 -1.02 -21.20
C ASP A 502 -27.41 -0.35 -20.23
N GLY A 503 -27.88 0.83 -20.64
CA GLY A 503 -28.86 1.66 -19.93
C GLY A 503 -28.38 2.36 -18.66
N MET A 504 -27.07 2.45 -18.38
CA MET A 504 -26.56 3.09 -17.16
C MET A 504 -26.27 4.59 -17.29
N VAL A 505 -25.74 5.05 -18.44
CA VAL A 505 -25.34 6.44 -18.66
C VAL A 505 -25.92 6.96 -19.98
N ASP A 506 -26.53 8.14 -19.95
CA ASP A 506 -26.89 8.90 -21.17
C ASP A 506 -25.69 9.73 -21.63
N SER A 507 -24.83 9.14 -22.46
CA SER A 507 -23.63 9.77 -23.00
C SER A 507 -23.90 11.05 -23.80
N SER A 508 -25.14 11.29 -24.25
CA SER A 508 -25.50 12.54 -24.94
C SER A 508 -25.48 13.76 -24.03
N LYS A 509 -25.47 13.55 -22.71
CA LYS A 509 -25.42 14.59 -21.69
C LYS A 509 -24.02 14.82 -21.15
N ILE A 510 -23.06 13.97 -21.48
CA ILE A 510 -21.71 14.02 -20.93
C ILE A 510 -20.77 14.63 -21.98
N PRO A 511 -20.29 15.86 -21.77
CA PRO A 511 -19.39 16.51 -22.73
C PRO A 511 -18.16 15.65 -23.03
N GLY A 512 -17.84 15.48 -24.32
CA GLY A 512 -16.72 14.67 -24.79
C GLY A 512 -17.06 13.19 -25.04
N PHE A 513 -18.22 12.71 -24.60
CA PHE A 513 -18.68 11.32 -24.77
C PHE A 513 -19.80 11.18 -25.81
N GLU A 514 -20.11 12.23 -26.59
CA GLU A 514 -21.18 12.21 -27.59
C GLU A 514 -20.96 11.14 -28.67
N TRP A 515 -19.69 10.76 -28.90
CA TRP A 515 -19.32 9.68 -29.82
C TRP A 515 -19.83 8.30 -29.39
N LEU A 516 -20.19 8.12 -28.12
CA LEU A 516 -20.65 6.85 -27.54
C LEU A 516 -22.18 6.70 -27.54
N VAL A 517 -22.95 7.72 -27.91
CA VAL A 517 -24.44 7.72 -27.84
C VAL A 517 -25.08 6.54 -28.58
N ASN A 518 -24.51 6.15 -29.72
CA ASN A 518 -24.91 4.97 -30.48
C ASN A 518 -23.74 3.99 -30.62
N GLY A 519 -22.82 4.03 -29.65
CA GLY A 519 -21.66 3.17 -29.60
C GLY A 519 -22.00 1.76 -29.15
N PRO A 520 -20.99 0.88 -29.11
CA PRO A 520 -21.17 -0.46 -28.58
C PRO A 520 -21.50 -0.42 -27.08
N THR A 521 -22.31 -1.39 -26.63
CA THR A 521 -22.67 -1.58 -25.24
C THR A 521 -22.34 -3.00 -24.78
N MET A 522 -22.18 -3.17 -23.48
CA MET A 522 -21.85 -4.42 -22.82
C MET A 522 -23.05 -4.92 -22.01
N LYS A 523 -23.30 -6.23 -22.10
CA LYS A 523 -24.30 -6.92 -21.27
C LYS A 523 -23.69 -7.38 -19.94
N PRO A 524 -24.50 -7.49 -18.87
CA PRO A 524 -24.02 -7.96 -17.57
C PRO A 524 -23.34 -9.33 -17.59
N ASP A 525 -23.74 -10.25 -18.48
CA ASP A 525 -23.17 -11.60 -18.61
C ASP A 525 -21.88 -11.67 -19.45
N GLN A 526 -21.42 -10.51 -19.95
CA GLN A 526 -20.11 -10.36 -20.58
C GLN A 526 -19.04 -9.96 -19.56
N LEU A 527 -19.40 -9.56 -18.33
CA LEU A 527 -18.47 -9.03 -17.35
C LEU A 527 -18.29 -9.97 -16.16
N VAL A 528 -17.04 -10.20 -15.77
CA VAL A 528 -16.69 -10.81 -14.48
C VAL A 528 -15.64 -9.98 -13.76
N TYR A 529 -15.88 -9.70 -12.48
CA TYR A 529 -14.90 -9.07 -11.61
C TYR A 529 -14.09 -10.11 -10.83
N VAL A 530 -12.81 -9.84 -10.63
CA VAL A 530 -11.89 -10.64 -9.79
C VAL A 530 -11.06 -9.69 -8.93
N GLY A 531 -11.08 -9.87 -7.60
CA GLY A 531 -10.23 -9.10 -6.67
C GLY A 531 -10.94 -8.01 -5.88
N LEU A 532 -12.27 -7.86 -6.08
CA LEU A 532 -13.05 -6.80 -5.43
C LEU A 532 -12.92 -6.84 -3.91
N ARG A 533 -12.67 -5.68 -3.31
CA ARG A 533 -12.56 -5.52 -1.86
C ARG A 533 -12.90 -4.11 -1.36
N ASP A 534 -12.97 -3.12 -2.24
CA ASP A 534 -13.51 -1.81 -1.93
C ASP A 534 -14.56 -1.42 -2.97
N VAL A 535 -15.83 -1.49 -2.58
CA VAL A 535 -16.96 -1.36 -3.50
C VAL A 535 -18.04 -0.51 -2.85
N ASP A 536 -18.41 0.57 -3.53
CA ASP A 536 -19.39 1.53 -3.06
C ASP A 536 -20.78 0.91 -2.92
N ASN A 537 -21.63 1.55 -2.12
CA ASN A 537 -23.00 1.06 -1.89
C ASN A 537 -23.84 1.04 -3.18
N PHE A 538 -23.64 2.01 -4.07
CA PHE A 538 -24.29 2.04 -5.37
C PHE A 538 -23.80 0.90 -6.27
N GLU A 539 -22.49 0.76 -6.44
CA GLU A 539 -21.88 -0.29 -7.26
C GLU A 539 -22.30 -1.69 -6.80
N ARG A 540 -22.28 -1.95 -5.49
CA ARG A 540 -22.73 -3.22 -4.90
C ARG A 540 -24.20 -3.51 -5.25
N ARG A 541 -25.04 -2.48 -5.28
CA ARG A 541 -26.45 -2.61 -5.68
C ARG A 541 -26.56 -2.97 -7.15
N VAL A 542 -25.86 -2.23 -8.02
CA VAL A 542 -25.84 -2.46 -9.47
C VAL A 542 -25.39 -3.88 -9.79
N ILE A 543 -24.27 -4.34 -9.21
CA ILE A 543 -23.75 -5.70 -9.40
C ILE A 543 -24.80 -6.76 -9.06
N ARG A 544 -25.53 -6.59 -7.95
CA ARG A 544 -26.58 -7.52 -7.52
C ARG A 544 -27.82 -7.47 -8.40
N GLU A 545 -28.31 -6.28 -8.72
CA GLU A 545 -29.54 -6.08 -9.50
C GLU A 545 -29.39 -6.53 -10.95
N LYS A 546 -28.24 -6.24 -11.57
CA LYS A 546 -27.93 -6.69 -12.94
C LYS A 546 -27.43 -8.14 -13.00
N GLY A 547 -27.14 -8.76 -11.86
CA GLY A 547 -26.65 -10.14 -11.78
C GLY A 547 -25.23 -10.31 -12.33
N ILE A 548 -24.40 -9.27 -12.25
CA ILE A 548 -23.01 -9.29 -12.71
C ILE A 548 -22.21 -10.27 -11.84
N LYS A 549 -21.37 -11.10 -12.47
CA LYS A 549 -20.53 -12.04 -11.73
C LYS A 549 -19.36 -11.28 -11.10
N ALA A 550 -19.16 -11.44 -9.81
CA ALA A 550 -18.06 -10.82 -9.09
C ALA A 550 -17.46 -11.80 -8.07
N PHE A 551 -16.14 -11.90 -8.07
CA PHE A 551 -15.36 -12.65 -7.09
C PHE A 551 -14.53 -11.67 -6.27
N THR A 552 -14.92 -11.54 -5.01
CA THR A 552 -14.25 -10.69 -4.04
C THR A 552 -12.99 -11.38 -3.49
N MET A 553 -12.15 -10.66 -2.77
CA MET A 553 -11.05 -11.29 -2.03
C MET A 553 -11.54 -12.33 -1.00
N GLN A 554 -12.76 -12.21 -0.48
CA GLN A 554 -13.36 -13.25 0.36
C GLN A 554 -13.63 -14.55 -0.42
N ASP A 555 -13.96 -14.47 -1.70
CA ASP A 555 -14.13 -15.64 -2.56
C ASP A 555 -12.77 -16.28 -2.87
N VAL A 556 -11.73 -15.46 -3.09
CA VAL A 556 -10.34 -15.92 -3.23
C VAL A 556 -9.87 -16.64 -1.96
N ASP A 557 -10.11 -16.06 -0.78
CA ASP A 557 -9.78 -16.70 0.51
C ASP A 557 -10.50 -18.04 0.69
N ARG A 558 -11.75 -18.12 0.24
CA ARG A 558 -12.61 -19.29 0.44
C ARG A 558 -12.30 -20.43 -0.52
N TYR A 559 -12.07 -20.12 -1.79
CA TYR A 559 -11.95 -21.13 -2.85
C TYR A 559 -10.52 -21.29 -3.36
N GLY A 560 -9.63 -20.35 -3.05
CA GLY A 560 -8.33 -20.20 -3.69
C GLY A 560 -8.44 -19.60 -5.10
N ILE A 561 -7.41 -18.89 -5.54
CA ILE A 561 -7.41 -18.21 -6.85
C ILE A 561 -7.68 -19.15 -8.02
N GLY A 562 -7.17 -20.39 -7.95
CA GLY A 562 -7.35 -21.39 -8.99
C GLY A 562 -8.82 -21.69 -9.26
N LYS A 563 -9.58 -21.99 -8.21
CA LYS A 563 -11.00 -22.29 -8.33
C LYS A 563 -11.82 -21.05 -8.68
N THR A 564 -11.42 -19.89 -8.19
CA THR A 564 -12.04 -18.60 -8.56
C THR A 564 -11.94 -18.36 -10.06
N MET A 565 -10.75 -18.54 -10.66
CA MET A 565 -10.56 -18.36 -12.10
C MET A 565 -11.29 -19.40 -12.93
N GLU A 566 -11.36 -20.66 -12.50
CA GLU A 566 -12.21 -21.66 -13.16
C GLU A 566 -13.68 -21.22 -13.21
N MET A 567 -14.23 -20.70 -12.10
CA MET A 567 -15.61 -20.22 -12.06
C MET A 567 -15.82 -18.95 -12.89
N ALA A 568 -14.83 -18.04 -12.93
CA ALA A 568 -14.88 -16.83 -13.73
C ALA A 568 -14.84 -17.13 -15.23
N LEU A 569 -13.92 -18.00 -15.66
CA LEU A 569 -13.81 -18.44 -17.05
C LEU A 569 -14.99 -19.31 -17.48
N ASP A 570 -15.58 -20.12 -16.59
CA ASP A 570 -16.82 -20.85 -16.89
C ASP A 570 -18.02 -19.94 -17.11
N HIS A 571 -18.10 -18.85 -16.34
CA HIS A 571 -19.13 -17.85 -16.55
C HIS A 571 -19.09 -17.25 -17.96
N LEU A 572 -17.89 -16.88 -18.43
CA LEU A 572 -17.71 -16.26 -19.75
C LEU A 572 -17.74 -17.30 -20.88
N CYS A 573 -16.96 -18.37 -20.77
CA CYS A 573 -16.64 -19.27 -21.87
C CYS A 573 -17.31 -20.66 -21.78
N GLY A 574 -17.88 -21.04 -20.63
CA GLY A 574 -18.37 -22.41 -20.39
C GLY A 574 -19.49 -22.88 -21.34
N LYS A 575 -20.32 -21.94 -21.81
CA LYS A 575 -21.40 -22.23 -22.79
C LYS A 575 -20.96 -22.09 -24.24
N LYS A 576 -20.11 -21.11 -24.53
CA LYS A 576 -19.65 -20.74 -25.87
C LYS A 576 -18.31 -20.03 -25.73
N GLN A 577 -17.30 -20.50 -26.48
CA GLN A 577 -16.04 -19.78 -26.61
C GLN A 577 -16.28 -18.41 -27.25
N ARG A 578 -15.65 -17.38 -26.67
CA ARG A 578 -15.75 -15.99 -27.10
C ARG A 578 -14.40 -15.28 -26.94
N PRO A 579 -14.13 -14.21 -27.71
CA PRO A 579 -12.96 -13.37 -27.47
C PRO A 579 -12.94 -12.86 -26.02
N LEU A 580 -11.75 -12.78 -25.43
CA LEU A 580 -11.57 -12.27 -24.07
C LEU A 580 -10.76 -10.99 -24.07
N HIS A 581 -11.15 -10.07 -23.20
CA HIS A 581 -10.36 -8.88 -22.85
C HIS A 581 -10.14 -8.87 -21.35
N MET A 582 -8.91 -8.65 -20.93
CA MET A 582 -8.56 -8.51 -19.52
C MET A 582 -8.23 -7.06 -19.24
N SER A 583 -9.03 -6.38 -18.43
CA SER A 583 -8.67 -5.07 -17.89
C SER A 583 -8.05 -5.29 -16.53
N TYR A 584 -6.75 -5.05 -16.41
CA TYR A 584 -5.98 -5.35 -15.21
C TYR A 584 -5.56 -4.04 -14.54
N ASP A 585 -6.24 -3.70 -13.45
CA ASP A 585 -5.81 -2.66 -12.52
C ASP A 585 -4.67 -3.18 -11.65
N ILE A 586 -3.54 -2.48 -11.63
CA ILE A 586 -2.40 -2.88 -10.81
C ILE A 586 -2.75 -2.84 -9.31
N ASP A 587 -3.75 -2.06 -8.91
CA ASP A 587 -4.24 -1.98 -7.53
C ASP A 587 -5.02 -3.22 -7.09
N ALA A 588 -5.39 -4.14 -8.00
CA ALA A 588 -5.93 -5.44 -7.65
C ALA A 588 -4.94 -6.24 -6.78
N VAL A 589 -3.65 -6.01 -7.01
CA VAL A 589 -2.52 -6.60 -6.28
C VAL A 589 -2.36 -5.91 -4.92
N ASP A 590 -1.99 -6.66 -3.89
CA ASP A 590 -1.79 -6.08 -2.56
C ASP A 590 -0.72 -4.95 -2.60
N PRO A 591 -0.93 -3.82 -1.91
CA PRO A 591 0.02 -2.71 -1.87
C PRO A 591 1.42 -3.05 -1.33
N LEU A 592 1.60 -4.16 -0.62
CA LEU A 592 2.93 -4.67 -0.26
C LEU A 592 3.74 -5.12 -1.48
N VAL A 593 3.06 -5.38 -2.58
CA VAL A 593 3.61 -5.99 -3.79
C VAL A 593 3.48 -5.05 -5.00
N ALA A 594 2.44 -4.22 -5.05
CA ALA A 594 2.27 -3.15 -6.04
C ALA A 594 2.02 -1.80 -5.32
N PRO A 595 3.06 -1.21 -4.70
CA PRO A 595 2.88 -0.02 -3.84
C PRO A 595 2.62 1.29 -4.59
N SER A 596 2.86 1.35 -5.90
CA SER A 596 2.89 2.60 -6.70
C SER A 596 1.63 2.75 -7.57
N THR A 597 0.50 2.94 -6.90
CA THR A 597 -0.82 3.14 -7.50
C THR A 597 -1.68 4.09 -6.66
N GLY A 598 -2.70 4.69 -7.27
CA GLY A 598 -3.52 5.77 -6.70
C GLY A 598 -4.35 5.34 -5.48
N THR A 599 -5.16 4.30 -5.64
CA THR A 599 -6.17 3.91 -4.64
C THR A 599 -5.79 2.59 -3.97
N ARG A 600 -4.81 2.64 -3.06
CA ARG A 600 -4.28 1.44 -2.41
C ARG A 600 -5.25 0.85 -1.39
N VAL A 601 -5.68 -0.40 -1.62
CA VAL A 601 -6.50 -1.17 -0.68
C VAL A 601 -5.78 -2.44 -0.23
N ARG A 602 -5.56 -2.61 1.08
CA ARG A 602 -4.91 -3.81 1.66
C ARG A 602 -5.75 -5.08 1.50
N GLY A 603 -5.09 -6.22 1.57
CA GLY A 603 -5.71 -7.55 1.44
C GLY A 603 -6.01 -7.89 -0.02
N GLY A 604 -5.15 -7.44 -0.93
CA GLY A 604 -5.28 -7.71 -2.36
C GLY A 604 -4.68 -9.05 -2.78
N LEU A 605 -4.64 -9.29 -4.09
CA LEU A 605 -4.02 -10.48 -4.65
C LEU A 605 -2.54 -10.52 -4.26
N THR A 606 -2.07 -11.69 -3.80
CA THR A 606 -0.64 -11.92 -3.61
C THR A 606 0.08 -11.99 -4.95
N TRP A 607 1.42 -11.88 -4.96
CA TRP A 607 2.25 -12.02 -6.17
C TRP A 607 1.86 -13.25 -7.01
N ARG A 608 1.68 -14.40 -6.35
CA ARG A 608 1.36 -15.68 -7.00
C ARG A 608 -0.07 -15.72 -7.54
N GLU A 609 -1.01 -15.12 -6.84
CA GLU A 609 -2.41 -15.11 -7.27
C GLU A 609 -2.61 -14.16 -8.44
N ALA A 610 -2.01 -12.97 -8.40
CA ALA A 610 -1.98 -12.03 -9.51
C ALA A 610 -1.42 -12.68 -10.78
N HIS A 611 -0.26 -13.35 -10.67
CA HIS A 611 0.33 -14.11 -11.76
C HIS A 611 -0.60 -15.19 -12.31
N TYR A 612 -1.22 -15.98 -11.41
CA TYR A 612 -2.10 -17.09 -11.81
C TYR A 612 -3.34 -16.60 -12.58
N VAL A 613 -3.89 -15.42 -12.24
CA VAL A 613 -5.00 -14.83 -13.00
C VAL A 613 -4.59 -14.63 -14.46
N ALA A 614 -3.43 -14.02 -14.70
CA ALA A 614 -2.92 -13.79 -16.04
C ALA A 614 -2.62 -15.10 -16.80
N GLU A 615 -1.98 -16.08 -16.14
CA GLU A 615 -1.71 -17.40 -16.72
C GLU A 615 -3.01 -18.13 -17.12
N ALA A 616 -4.03 -18.13 -16.24
CA ALA A 616 -5.30 -18.79 -16.48
C ALA A 616 -6.05 -18.18 -17.68
N VAL A 617 -5.94 -16.86 -17.87
CA VAL A 617 -6.50 -16.19 -19.05
C VAL A 617 -5.72 -16.54 -20.31
N ALA A 618 -4.39 -16.53 -20.26
CA ALA A 618 -3.53 -16.93 -21.38
C ALA A 618 -3.81 -18.38 -21.83
N GLU A 619 -4.06 -19.28 -20.87
CA GLU A 619 -4.40 -20.70 -21.12
C GLU A 619 -5.67 -20.91 -21.94
N THR A 620 -6.58 -19.94 -21.95
CA THR A 620 -7.78 -20.01 -22.80
C THR A 620 -7.44 -19.93 -24.28
N ASN A 621 -6.31 -19.28 -24.63
CA ASN A 621 -5.96 -18.91 -26.00
C ASN A 621 -7.05 -18.07 -26.71
N MET A 622 -7.84 -17.33 -25.94
CA MET A 622 -8.95 -16.47 -26.41
C MET A 622 -8.70 -14.98 -26.18
N LEU A 623 -7.58 -14.60 -25.56
CA LEU A 623 -7.26 -13.20 -25.25
C LEU A 623 -7.00 -12.41 -26.54
N VAL A 624 -7.75 -11.32 -26.74
CA VAL A 624 -7.61 -10.40 -27.88
C VAL A 624 -7.26 -8.97 -27.46
N GLY A 625 -7.40 -8.65 -26.18
CA GLY A 625 -7.00 -7.36 -25.64
C GLY A 625 -6.63 -7.42 -24.16
N LEU A 626 -5.73 -6.54 -23.75
CA LEU A 626 -5.25 -6.39 -22.39
C LEU A 626 -5.04 -4.91 -22.08
N ASP A 627 -5.65 -4.43 -21.00
CA ASP A 627 -5.32 -3.12 -20.42
C ASP A 627 -4.49 -3.35 -19.15
N MET A 628 -3.38 -2.62 -19.01
CA MET A 628 -2.59 -2.55 -17.77
C MET A 628 -2.58 -1.09 -17.29
N VAL A 629 -3.24 -0.81 -16.17
CA VAL A 629 -3.62 0.56 -15.76
C VAL A 629 -3.19 0.88 -14.32
N GLU A 630 -3.33 2.15 -13.96
CA GLU A 630 -3.11 2.71 -12.61
C GLU A 630 -1.69 2.51 -12.05
N VAL A 631 -0.72 2.20 -12.91
CA VAL A 631 0.71 2.28 -12.57
C VAL A 631 1.09 3.75 -12.47
N ASN A 632 1.25 4.25 -11.25
CA ASN A 632 1.65 5.63 -10.99
C ASN A 632 3.03 5.65 -10.32
N PRO A 633 4.11 5.96 -11.05
CA PRO A 633 5.47 5.95 -10.52
C PRO A 633 5.75 7.04 -9.49
N MET A 634 4.90 8.06 -9.37
CA MET A 634 5.12 9.19 -8.47
C MET A 634 4.66 8.91 -7.03
N LEU A 635 3.91 7.84 -6.80
CA LEU A 635 3.20 7.64 -5.53
C LEU A 635 3.93 6.77 -4.50
N ALA A 636 4.89 5.94 -4.93
CA ALA A 636 5.66 5.12 -4.02
C ALA A 636 7.13 5.61 -3.92
N PRO A 637 7.64 5.84 -2.69
CA PRO A 637 9.02 6.23 -2.51
C PRO A 637 9.99 5.09 -2.80
N GLY A 638 11.26 5.43 -3.04
CA GLY A 638 12.33 4.44 -3.22
C GLY A 638 12.13 3.59 -4.47
N ASN A 639 12.19 2.27 -4.32
CA ASN A 639 12.01 1.32 -5.41
C ASN A 639 10.54 0.92 -5.65
N GLY A 640 9.57 1.55 -4.99
CA GLY A 640 8.17 1.17 -5.10
C GLY A 640 7.62 1.27 -6.51
N ALA A 641 8.00 2.31 -7.25
CA ALA A 641 7.69 2.46 -8.68
C ALA A 641 8.23 1.28 -9.49
N GLN A 642 9.52 0.96 -9.33
CA GLN A 642 10.14 -0.17 -10.02
C GLN A 642 9.49 -1.51 -9.68
N ILE A 643 9.20 -1.77 -8.40
CA ILE A 643 8.51 -2.98 -7.96
C ILE A 643 7.15 -3.12 -8.66
N THR A 644 6.41 -2.02 -8.77
CA THR A 644 5.08 -2.00 -9.40
C THR A 644 5.19 -2.19 -10.91
N VAL A 645 6.18 -1.57 -11.56
CA VAL A 645 6.49 -1.77 -12.99
C VAL A 645 6.92 -3.21 -13.27
N ASP A 646 7.76 -3.81 -12.43
CA ASP A 646 8.19 -5.21 -12.55
C ASP A 646 6.99 -6.16 -12.41
N MET A 647 6.08 -5.88 -11.48
CA MET A 647 4.82 -6.62 -11.35
C MET A 647 3.97 -6.48 -12.62
N ALA A 648 3.73 -5.26 -13.11
CA ALA A 648 2.94 -5.02 -14.31
C ALA A 648 3.54 -5.72 -15.54
N LEU A 649 4.87 -5.66 -15.73
CA LEU A 649 5.57 -6.41 -16.78
C LEU A 649 5.41 -7.92 -16.65
N LEU A 650 5.54 -8.44 -15.42
CA LEU A 650 5.29 -9.86 -15.16
C LEU A 650 3.88 -10.23 -15.60
N LEU A 651 2.85 -9.50 -15.14
CA LEU A 651 1.44 -9.79 -15.46
C LEU A 651 1.16 -9.73 -16.96
N ILE A 652 1.69 -8.72 -17.66
CA ILE A 652 1.62 -8.65 -19.12
C ILE A 652 2.28 -9.88 -19.75
N SER A 653 3.49 -10.24 -19.32
CA SER A 653 4.22 -11.39 -19.88
C SER A 653 3.43 -12.69 -19.70
N SER A 654 2.85 -12.91 -18.52
CA SER A 654 2.08 -14.11 -18.20
C SER A 654 0.79 -14.19 -19.00
N ALA A 655 0.09 -13.07 -19.16
CA ALA A 655 -1.11 -12.96 -19.99
C ALA A 655 -0.83 -13.25 -21.47
N LEU A 656 0.40 -12.98 -21.92
CA LEU A 656 0.84 -13.18 -23.31
C LEU A 656 1.64 -14.47 -23.52
N GLY A 657 1.65 -15.37 -22.52
CA GLY A 657 2.12 -16.74 -22.68
C GLY A 657 3.44 -17.08 -21.99
N ASN A 658 4.00 -16.19 -21.17
CA ASN A 658 5.13 -16.53 -20.31
C ASN A 658 4.71 -17.59 -19.29
N ARG A 659 5.52 -18.63 -19.14
CA ARG A 659 5.28 -19.75 -18.22
C ARG A 659 6.59 -20.20 -17.61
N ILE A 660 6.50 -20.84 -16.45
CA ILE A 660 7.66 -21.41 -15.77
C ILE A 660 8.20 -22.64 -16.51
N LEU A 661 7.33 -23.45 -17.13
CA LEU A 661 7.68 -24.69 -17.84
C LEU A 661 7.09 -24.74 -19.25
#